data_AF-A0A9D5ZVX1-F1
#
_entry.id   AF-A0A9D5ZVX1-F1
#
_cell.length_a   1.000
_cell.length_b   1.000
_cell.length_c   1.000
_cell.angle_alpha   90.00
_cell.angle_beta   90.00
_cell.angle_gamma   90.00
#
_symmetry.space_group_name_H-M   'P 1'
#
loop_
_entity.id
_entity.type
_entity.pdbx_description
1 polymer ?
#
loop_
_entity_poly.entity_id
_entity_poly.type
_entity_poly.pdbx_seq_one_letter_code
_entity_poly.pdbx_strand_id
1 'polypeptide(L)'
;MNAQACWCGETALESFSAAYRRCPRCRTLVCVARAVPGDEPAPECGCADRRPPWETGPARLAEWAGLDARAALDLPGRCAHWLRALLSFKTPPAQILEIGCAHGGFTFLAEAAGFTAAGVELPGPEADFGREAFGVMIFTGPVERHCFAPASLDAVCLFDALERLPDPLATLGHCARLLKDDGVLLAQTPKYPEHASLSDLEIAAHPFLKNLQETGRPHLFGVHAAEELMRRAGLAFTVFLPAALPALDMFLAAGKQPLVHADPAAVRRRLAAGPRSRLARALIDGRENYEELQAALARQEEKIRALDHAAEALRALSRSPVFRCLRRLGPWAWVDRGLLAKDTAATDTPGKSGPDAPLRSVGVDLVPLLPGGANGGAKIVALSLIDQLARAHPDCKFTLFTSDRAHDEIAWLDRDNVRRVLTVRTAAGAAEKGLPIARLAGLVNRLRGVPISGRTLWRIKALLWKIWTLGNHKKGALAEYGVQTLLCPFTLPFVYDPAVPTVSIVHDLQYLYYPQFFSLEEQFERERNFRQAVSLADTIVCVSNYVRETVLEKSAATPDRVGFVHTRLATRLPAPDPQTLDRLGLEKNGYLFYPANAWAHKNHRMLFTAFGMFRADNPDSPLKLALTGATGDAMAALQNEARAMGLGDDILFAGFRPEPEFAALLENCLALVFPSLYEGFGMPVLEAMAHGKPVLCSAATSLPEIAGDAALFFDPNKPADIKNAIERLLATPELAERLARKGRERARGFGGAEEMAREYWEAMARGMKTGWGGGGFD
;
A
#
# COMPACT_ATOMS: atom_id res chain seq x y z
N MET A 1 55.51 8.25 25.64
CA MET A 1 54.35 9.15 25.46
C MET A 1 54.58 9.99 24.21
N ASN A 2 54.19 9.51 23.03
CA ASN A 2 53.95 10.42 21.90
C ASN A 2 52.43 10.58 21.85
N ALA A 3 51.93 11.67 22.41
CA ALA A 3 50.51 11.99 22.33
C ALA A 3 50.16 12.19 20.85
N GLN A 4 49.27 11.36 20.32
CA GLN A 4 48.74 11.52 18.96
C GLN A 4 48.07 12.90 18.89
N ALA A 5 48.64 13.83 18.14
CA ALA A 5 48.06 15.15 17.96
C ALA A 5 46.78 15.05 17.12
N CYS A 6 45.82 15.92 17.39
CA CYS A 6 44.66 16.06 16.51
C CYS A 6 45.08 16.72 15.18
N TRP A 7 44.41 16.38 14.07
CA TRP A 7 44.62 16.99 12.74
C TRP A 7 44.58 18.53 12.74
N CYS A 8 43.92 19.15 13.72
CA CYS A 8 43.86 20.62 13.85
C CYS A 8 45.11 21.25 14.51
N GLY A 9 46.10 20.43 14.89
CA GLY A 9 47.36 20.81 15.54
C GLY A 9 47.32 20.80 17.07
N GLU A 10 46.18 20.46 17.68
CA GLU A 10 46.05 20.40 19.14
C GLU A 10 46.67 19.14 19.72
N THR A 11 47.47 19.29 20.77
CA THR A 11 48.18 18.20 21.46
C THR A 11 47.62 17.94 22.86
N ALA A 12 46.95 18.92 23.47
CA ALA A 12 46.31 18.80 24.77
C ALA A 12 44.90 18.17 24.63
N LEU A 13 44.85 16.84 24.46
CA LEU A 13 43.59 16.12 24.29
C LEU A 13 42.98 15.68 25.63
N GLU A 14 41.66 15.82 25.75
CA GLU A 14 40.88 15.43 26.94
C GLU A 14 40.53 13.94 26.92
N SER A 15 40.39 13.31 28.09
CA SER A 15 39.92 11.93 28.15
C SER A 15 38.46 11.82 27.71
N PHE A 16 38.14 10.83 26.86
CA PHE A 16 36.75 10.56 26.44
C PHE A 16 36.34 9.11 26.72
N SER A 17 37.12 8.13 26.24
CA SER A 17 36.95 6.71 26.54
C SER A 17 38.31 6.03 26.76
N ALA A 18 38.31 4.72 27.01
CA ALA A 18 39.56 3.97 27.11
C ALA A 18 40.41 4.07 25.83
N ALA A 19 39.77 4.05 24.66
CA ALA A 19 40.42 4.05 23.35
C ALA A 19 40.48 5.43 22.68
N TYR A 20 39.70 6.43 23.11
CA TYR A 20 39.63 7.74 22.44
C TYR A 20 39.88 8.92 23.39
N ARG A 21 40.45 9.99 22.85
CA ARG A 21 40.62 11.30 23.47
C ARG A 21 39.89 12.36 22.65
N ARG A 22 39.31 13.38 23.29
CA ARG A 22 38.59 14.47 22.62
C ARG A 22 39.47 15.70 22.49
N CYS A 23 39.52 16.27 21.29
CA CYS A 23 40.19 17.55 21.07
C CYS A 23 39.34 18.71 21.61
N PRO A 24 39.85 19.57 22.51
CA PRO A 24 39.08 20.71 23.01
C PRO A 24 38.81 21.77 21.94
N ARG A 25 39.68 21.88 20.93
CA ARG A 25 39.60 22.90 19.87
C ARG A 25 38.54 22.59 18.82
N CYS A 26 38.58 21.40 18.22
CA CYS A 26 37.69 21.02 17.12
C CYS A 26 36.71 19.89 17.49
N ARG A 27 36.79 19.35 18.71
CA ARG A 27 35.93 18.27 19.23
C ARG A 27 36.04 16.92 18.52
N THR A 28 37.00 16.74 17.61
CA THR A 28 37.30 15.42 17.03
C THR A 28 37.70 14.44 18.13
N LEU A 29 37.23 13.20 18.04
CA LEU A 29 37.77 12.10 18.84
C LEU A 29 38.96 11.48 18.12
N VAL A 30 40.09 11.41 18.82
CA VAL A 30 41.35 10.86 18.34
C VAL A 30 41.59 9.53 19.05
N CYS A 31 41.77 8.46 18.27
CA CYS A 31 42.09 7.15 18.83
C CYS A 31 43.48 7.19 19.48
N VAL A 32 43.62 6.60 20.67
CA VAL A 32 44.88 6.46 21.42
C VAL A 32 45.23 5.00 21.71
N ALA A 33 44.34 4.06 21.38
CA ALA A 33 44.67 2.65 21.38
C ALA A 33 45.72 2.41 20.27
N ARG A 34 46.83 1.74 20.61
CA ARG A 34 47.88 1.39 19.63
C ARG A 34 47.23 0.65 18.46
N ALA A 35 47.12 1.31 17.31
CA ALA A 35 47.16 0.61 16.04
C ALA A 35 48.56 0.00 15.97
N VAL A 36 48.66 -1.33 15.94
CA VAL A 36 49.90 -2.00 15.52
C VAL A 36 50.03 -1.69 14.03
N PRO A 37 51.04 -0.93 13.57
CA PRO A 37 51.29 -0.80 12.15
C PRO A 37 51.96 -2.09 11.68
N GLY A 38 51.37 -2.75 10.68
CA GLY A 38 52.12 -3.68 9.85
C GLY A 38 53.06 -2.85 8.97
N ASP A 39 54.32 -2.77 9.37
CA ASP A 39 55.43 -2.42 8.48
C ASP A 39 55.55 -3.55 7.45
N GLU A 40 55.10 -3.33 6.22
CA GLU A 40 55.67 -4.03 5.07
C GLU A 40 56.15 -3.00 4.03
N PRO A 41 57.37 -3.18 3.49
CA PRO A 41 57.94 -2.23 2.55
C PRO A 41 57.18 -2.25 1.22
N ALA A 42 57.11 -1.08 0.58
CA ALA A 42 56.47 -0.91 -0.72
C ALA A 42 57.15 -1.79 -1.80
N PRO A 43 56.40 -2.53 -2.64
CA PRO A 43 56.95 -2.99 -3.89
C PRO A 43 57.14 -1.79 -4.82
N GLU A 44 58.32 -1.74 -5.44
CA GLU A 44 58.73 -0.72 -6.39
C GLU A 44 57.77 -0.62 -7.58
N CYS A 45 57.58 0.61 -8.05
CA CYS A 45 56.83 0.96 -9.25
C CYS A 45 57.30 0.14 -10.46
N GLY A 46 56.44 -0.76 -10.94
CA GLY A 46 56.65 -1.55 -12.15
C GLY A 46 55.59 -1.24 -13.19
N CYS A 47 55.75 -0.13 -13.92
CA CYS A 47 55.03 0.09 -15.16
C CYS A 47 55.65 -0.76 -16.29
N ALA A 48 55.11 -1.94 -16.58
CA ALA A 48 55.17 -2.57 -17.93
C ALA A 48 54.43 -3.92 -18.02
N ASP A 49 53.59 -4.03 -19.05
CA ASP A 49 53.30 -5.21 -19.89
C ASP A 49 52.56 -6.47 -19.34
N ARG A 50 51.32 -6.63 -19.84
CA ARG A 50 50.69 -7.82 -20.49
C ARG A 50 50.25 -9.08 -19.71
N ARG A 51 48.90 -9.20 -19.67
CA ARG A 51 48.01 -10.35 -20.04
C ARG A 51 47.95 -11.62 -19.13
N PRO A 52 46.84 -12.39 -19.18
CA PRO A 52 46.06 -12.75 -17.99
C PRO A 52 46.24 -14.21 -17.54
N PRO A 53 45.98 -14.55 -16.27
CA PRO A 53 45.75 -15.92 -15.87
C PRO A 53 44.25 -16.17 -15.68
N TRP A 54 43.64 -16.78 -16.70
CA TRP A 54 42.49 -17.67 -16.52
C TRP A 54 43.00 -18.91 -15.78
N GLU A 55 43.18 -18.82 -14.47
CA GLU A 55 43.25 -19.98 -13.58
C GLU A 55 42.31 -19.72 -12.40
N THR A 56 41.01 -19.70 -12.71
CA THR A 56 39.94 -19.73 -11.72
C THR A 56 39.93 -21.10 -11.04
N GLY A 57 40.59 -21.19 -9.90
CA GLY A 57 40.41 -22.30 -8.96
C GLY A 57 39.13 -22.11 -8.11
N PRO A 58 38.48 -23.20 -7.67
CA PRO A 58 37.38 -23.16 -6.68
C PRO A 58 37.75 -22.47 -5.34
N ALA A 59 39.04 -22.34 -5.04
CA ALA A 59 39.55 -21.72 -3.82
C ALA A 59 39.33 -20.19 -3.76
N ARG A 60 39.46 -19.47 -4.90
CA ARG A 60 39.22 -18.01 -4.94
C ARG A 60 37.74 -17.64 -4.77
N LEU A 61 36.83 -18.47 -5.30
CA LEU A 61 35.39 -18.28 -5.12
C LEU A 61 34.96 -18.45 -3.65
N ALA A 62 35.66 -19.28 -2.87
CA ALA A 62 35.42 -19.42 -1.44
C ALA A 62 35.95 -18.21 -0.62
N GLU A 63 37.08 -17.62 -1.03
CA GLU A 63 37.64 -16.40 -0.41
C GLU A 63 36.78 -15.16 -0.69
N TRP A 64 36.13 -15.09 -1.86
CA TRP A 64 35.33 -13.93 -2.27
C TRP A 64 33.85 -14.00 -1.94
N ALA A 65 33.34 -15.14 -1.45
CA ALA A 65 31.92 -15.31 -1.14
C ALA A 65 31.37 -14.19 -0.23
N GLY A 66 32.18 -13.68 0.72
CA GLY A 66 31.81 -12.55 1.58
C GLY A 66 31.79 -11.19 0.85
N LEU A 67 32.70 -10.97 -0.09
CA LEU A 67 32.77 -9.75 -0.90
C LEU A 67 31.68 -9.72 -1.96
N ASP A 68 31.37 -10.84 -2.60
CA ASP A 68 30.24 -11.00 -3.52
C ASP A 68 28.91 -10.70 -2.81
N ALA A 69 28.68 -11.32 -1.64
CA ALA A 69 27.47 -11.07 -0.86
C ALA A 69 27.36 -9.61 -0.42
N ARG A 70 28.48 -8.99 -0.02
CA ARG A 70 28.54 -7.57 0.35
C ARG A 70 28.24 -6.68 -0.87
N ALA A 71 28.86 -6.94 -2.01
CA ALA A 71 28.65 -6.21 -3.25
C ALA A 71 27.19 -6.28 -3.73
N ALA A 72 26.56 -7.46 -3.65
CA ALA A 72 25.16 -7.66 -4.00
C ALA A 72 24.19 -6.84 -3.12
N LEU A 73 24.54 -6.62 -1.84
CA LEU A 73 23.77 -5.76 -0.93
C LEU A 73 24.03 -4.27 -1.17
N ASP A 74 25.28 -3.91 -1.46
CA ASP A 74 25.70 -2.51 -1.54
C ASP A 74 25.24 -1.82 -2.82
N LEU A 75 25.25 -2.53 -3.95
CA LEU A 75 24.84 -2.02 -5.25
C LEU A 75 23.43 -1.39 -5.25
N PRO A 76 22.35 -2.12 -4.89
CA PRO A 76 21.01 -1.53 -4.78
C PRO A 76 20.83 -0.68 -3.50
N GLY A 77 21.76 -0.76 -2.55
CA GLY A 77 21.73 -0.06 -1.27
C GLY A 77 22.51 1.25 -1.31
N ARG A 78 23.66 1.25 -0.65
CA ARG A 78 24.46 2.47 -0.41
C ARG A 78 25.12 3.01 -1.69
N CYS A 79 25.53 2.16 -2.63
CA CYS A 79 26.12 2.62 -3.89
C CYS A 79 25.10 3.41 -4.73
N ALA A 80 23.85 2.96 -4.82
CA ALA A 80 22.78 3.70 -5.48
C ALA A 80 22.49 5.04 -4.79
N HIS A 81 22.49 5.05 -3.44
CA HIS A 81 22.33 6.28 -2.66
C HIS A 81 23.46 7.29 -2.92
N TRP A 82 24.72 6.84 -2.92
CA TRP A 82 25.88 7.69 -3.20
C TRP A 82 25.90 8.19 -4.65
N LEU A 83 25.54 7.34 -5.62
CA LEU A 83 25.46 7.74 -7.01
C LEU A 83 24.40 8.84 -7.21
N ARG A 84 23.25 8.74 -6.55
CA ARG A 84 22.22 9.80 -6.57
C ARG A 84 22.77 11.13 -6.03
N ALA A 85 23.50 11.09 -4.92
CA ALA A 85 24.09 12.29 -4.35
C ALA A 85 25.12 12.93 -5.29
N LEU A 86 26.00 12.13 -5.89
CA LEU A 86 26.94 12.60 -6.91
C LEU A 86 26.22 13.24 -8.11
N LEU A 87 25.18 12.58 -8.63
CA LEU A 87 24.38 13.07 -9.76
C LEU A 87 23.62 14.37 -9.45
N SER A 88 23.44 14.70 -8.16
CA SER A 88 22.84 15.96 -7.72
C SER A 88 23.77 17.16 -7.94
N PHE A 89 25.07 16.93 -8.18
CA PHE A 89 26.07 17.98 -8.40
C PHE A 89 26.78 17.86 -9.76
N LYS A 90 26.99 16.64 -10.27
CA LYS A 90 27.71 16.41 -11.53
C LYS A 90 26.91 15.53 -12.48
N THR A 91 26.82 15.96 -13.74
CA THR A 91 26.16 15.21 -14.82
C THR A 91 27.23 14.55 -15.70
N PRO A 92 27.10 13.26 -16.07
CA PRO A 92 28.05 12.62 -16.96
C PRO A 92 27.99 13.18 -18.40
N PRO A 93 29.09 13.18 -19.17
CA PRO A 93 30.42 12.66 -18.81
C PRO A 93 31.19 13.60 -17.87
N ALA A 94 31.83 13.03 -16.85
CA ALA A 94 32.68 13.72 -15.89
C ALA A 94 33.69 12.73 -15.27
N GLN A 95 34.86 13.22 -14.84
CA GLN A 95 35.94 12.41 -14.26
C GLN A 95 35.86 12.35 -12.74
N ILE A 96 35.87 11.14 -12.18
CA ILE A 96 35.61 10.89 -10.76
C ILE A 96 36.66 9.96 -10.18
N LEU A 97 37.10 10.27 -8.97
CA LEU A 97 37.98 9.42 -8.18
C LEU A 97 37.32 9.03 -6.86
N GLU A 98 37.17 7.74 -6.59
CA GLU A 98 36.74 7.20 -5.30
C GLU A 98 37.97 6.80 -4.47
N ILE A 99 38.10 7.32 -3.25
CA ILE A 99 39.17 6.99 -2.31
C ILE A 99 38.59 6.07 -1.23
N GLY A 100 39.24 4.94 -0.99
CA GLY A 100 38.71 3.86 -0.17
C GLY A 100 37.56 3.13 -0.87
N CYS A 101 37.75 2.78 -2.15
CA CYS A 101 36.67 2.21 -2.98
C CYS A 101 36.25 0.78 -2.57
N ALA A 102 36.96 0.16 -1.63
CA ALA A 102 36.75 -1.21 -1.17
C ALA A 102 36.59 -2.17 -2.37
N HIS A 103 35.44 -2.84 -2.46
CA HIS A 103 35.14 -3.82 -3.52
C HIS A 103 34.85 -3.19 -4.89
N GLY A 104 34.82 -1.86 -5.02
CA GLY A 104 34.68 -1.16 -6.30
C GLY A 104 33.24 -0.98 -6.80
N GLY A 105 32.22 -1.42 -6.05
CA GLY A 105 30.82 -1.37 -6.50
C GLY A 105 30.27 0.03 -6.80
N PHE A 106 30.70 1.07 -6.07
CA PHE A 106 30.32 2.45 -6.40
C PHE A 106 31.03 2.93 -7.66
N THR A 107 32.35 2.74 -7.76
CA THR A 107 33.12 3.05 -8.98
C THR A 107 32.47 2.41 -10.21
N PHE A 108 32.09 1.13 -10.13
CA PHE A 108 31.38 0.41 -11.19
C PHE A 108 30.04 1.06 -11.55
N LEU A 109 29.24 1.40 -10.53
CA LEU A 109 27.93 1.99 -10.75
C LEU A 109 28.02 3.41 -11.33
N ALA A 110 29.06 4.17 -10.98
CA ALA A 110 29.37 5.47 -11.58
C ALA A 110 29.77 5.32 -13.06
N GLU A 111 30.62 4.36 -13.41
CA GLU A 111 30.91 4.06 -14.82
C GLU A 111 29.66 3.64 -15.60
N ALA A 112 28.80 2.81 -14.98
CA ALA A 112 27.54 2.39 -15.58
C ALA A 112 26.61 3.58 -15.84
N ALA A 113 26.62 4.61 -14.98
CA ALA A 113 25.87 5.85 -15.16
C ALA A 113 26.47 6.79 -16.24
N GLY A 114 27.67 6.50 -16.75
CA GLY A 114 28.33 7.23 -17.82
C GLY A 114 29.45 8.18 -17.36
N PHE A 115 29.91 8.05 -16.11
CA PHE A 115 31.10 8.75 -15.64
C PHE A 115 32.38 8.03 -16.08
N THR A 116 33.50 8.75 -16.13
CA THR A 116 34.83 8.14 -16.16
C THR A 116 35.29 8.03 -14.72
N ALA A 117 35.26 6.84 -14.13
CA ALA A 117 35.50 6.64 -12.70
C ALA A 117 36.71 5.74 -12.45
N ALA A 118 37.45 6.04 -11.39
CA ALA A 118 38.54 5.20 -10.89
C ALA A 118 38.50 5.14 -9.36
N GLY A 119 38.97 4.02 -8.81
CA GLY A 119 39.09 3.81 -7.37
C GLY A 119 40.55 3.89 -6.90
N VAL A 120 40.74 4.20 -5.63
CA VAL A 120 42.00 4.07 -4.88
C VAL A 120 41.70 3.26 -3.62
N GLU A 121 42.46 2.20 -3.36
CA GLU A 121 42.30 1.35 -2.17
C GLU A 121 43.66 0.86 -1.67
N LEU A 122 43.76 0.44 -0.40
CA LEU A 122 44.95 -0.25 0.08
C LEU A 122 45.12 -1.62 -0.62
N PRO A 123 46.35 -2.16 -0.71
CA PRO A 123 46.55 -3.51 -1.22
C PRO A 123 45.77 -4.53 -0.39
N GLY A 124 44.97 -5.37 -1.04
CA GLY A 124 44.11 -6.33 -0.37
C GLY A 124 43.07 -6.97 -1.30
N PRO A 125 42.34 -7.99 -0.79
CA PRO A 125 41.40 -8.77 -1.58
C PRO A 125 40.24 -7.93 -2.13
N GLU A 126 39.87 -6.82 -1.49
CA GLU A 126 38.85 -5.89 -1.98
C GLU A 126 39.24 -5.21 -3.29
N ALA A 127 40.50 -4.74 -3.39
CA ALA A 127 41.01 -4.08 -4.60
C ALA A 127 41.11 -5.07 -5.77
N ASP A 128 41.54 -6.31 -5.49
CA ASP A 128 41.62 -7.37 -6.50
C ASP A 128 40.22 -7.79 -6.97
N PHE A 129 39.27 -7.93 -6.04
CA PHE A 129 37.87 -8.19 -6.34
C PHE A 129 37.29 -7.11 -7.26
N GLY A 130 37.48 -5.82 -6.96
CA GLY A 130 36.95 -4.75 -7.81
C GLY A 130 37.51 -4.77 -9.24
N ARG A 131 38.80 -5.07 -9.41
CA ARG A 131 39.42 -5.20 -10.74
C ARG A 131 38.92 -6.42 -11.49
N GLU A 132 38.81 -7.57 -10.82
CA GLU A 132 38.48 -8.85 -11.47
C GLU A 132 36.96 -9.04 -11.66
N ALA A 133 36.14 -8.75 -10.64
CA ALA A 133 34.70 -8.98 -10.65
C ALA A 133 33.91 -7.85 -11.32
N PHE A 134 34.28 -6.59 -11.07
CA PHE A 134 33.60 -5.43 -11.67
C PHE A 134 34.30 -4.87 -12.91
N GLY A 135 35.57 -5.22 -13.12
CA GLY A 135 36.34 -4.70 -14.25
C GLY A 135 36.70 -3.22 -14.14
N VAL A 136 36.69 -2.66 -12.93
CA VAL A 136 36.97 -1.23 -12.70
C VAL A 136 38.46 -0.96 -12.46
N MET A 137 38.90 0.24 -12.81
CA MET A 137 40.26 0.68 -12.55
C MET A 137 40.43 1.04 -11.06
N ILE A 138 41.28 0.30 -10.35
CA ILE A 138 41.62 0.56 -8.94
C ILE A 138 43.14 0.71 -8.79
N PHE A 139 43.58 1.86 -8.30
CA PHE A 139 44.96 2.12 -7.90
C PHE A 139 45.19 1.63 -6.46
N THR A 140 46.35 1.02 -6.20
CA THR A 140 46.67 0.52 -4.85
C THR A 140 47.67 1.40 -4.10
N GLY A 141 47.33 1.76 -2.87
CA GLY A 141 48.15 2.58 -1.97
C GLY A 141 47.54 3.96 -1.68
N PRO A 142 48.26 4.82 -0.93
CA PRO A 142 47.81 6.17 -0.62
C PRO A 142 47.64 7.03 -1.88
N VAL A 143 46.56 7.82 -1.93
CA VAL A 143 46.23 8.67 -3.09
C VAL A 143 47.36 9.62 -3.47
N GLU A 144 48.14 10.08 -2.49
CA GLU A 144 49.24 11.03 -2.65
C GLU A 144 50.43 10.45 -3.44
N ARG A 145 50.52 9.12 -3.59
CA ARG A 145 51.58 8.45 -4.36
C ARG A 145 51.23 8.31 -5.85
N HIS A 146 50.00 8.62 -6.23
CA HIS A 146 49.54 8.49 -7.61
C HIS A 146 49.61 9.84 -8.35
N CYS A 147 50.03 9.82 -9.60
CA CYS A 147 50.22 11.02 -10.41
C CYS A 147 48.92 11.43 -11.13
N PHE A 148 47.95 11.93 -10.37
CA PHE A 148 46.79 12.60 -10.95
C PHE A 148 47.13 14.05 -11.31
N ALA A 149 46.63 14.53 -12.45
CA ALA A 149 46.85 15.91 -12.86
C ALA A 149 46.11 16.88 -11.91
N PRO A 150 46.73 17.99 -11.48
CA PRO A 150 46.03 19.02 -10.72
C PRO A 150 44.83 19.57 -11.52
N ALA A 151 43.76 19.92 -10.82
CA ALA A 151 42.53 20.46 -11.40
C ALA A 151 41.92 19.64 -12.56
N SER A 152 42.05 18.31 -12.53
CA SER A 152 41.54 17.42 -13.57
C SER A 152 40.22 16.72 -13.22
N LEU A 153 39.90 16.59 -11.93
CA LEU A 153 38.76 15.80 -11.46
C LEU A 153 37.52 16.67 -11.27
N ASP A 154 36.37 16.18 -11.74
CA ASP A 154 35.06 16.79 -11.51
C ASP A 154 34.50 16.44 -10.12
N ALA A 155 34.81 15.24 -9.63
CA ALA A 155 34.45 14.82 -8.29
C ALA A 155 35.50 13.92 -7.62
N VAL A 156 35.60 14.02 -6.30
CA VAL A 156 36.33 13.07 -5.45
C VAL A 156 35.36 12.54 -4.40
N CYS A 157 35.30 11.23 -4.21
CA CYS A 157 34.36 10.59 -3.30
C CYS A 157 35.12 9.82 -2.21
N LEU A 158 34.70 9.98 -0.94
CA LEU A 158 35.23 9.27 0.22
C LEU A 158 34.08 8.68 1.04
N PHE A 159 33.67 7.46 0.74
CA PHE A 159 32.57 6.81 1.45
C PHE A 159 33.12 5.83 2.49
N ASP A 160 32.92 6.14 3.77
CA ASP A 160 33.40 5.35 4.92
C ASP A 160 34.94 5.20 4.94
N ALA A 161 35.64 6.22 4.42
CA ALA A 161 37.09 6.28 4.31
C ALA A 161 37.72 7.43 5.12
N LEU A 162 36.98 8.52 5.35
CA LEU A 162 37.52 9.73 5.98
C LEU A 162 38.02 9.48 7.41
N GLU A 163 37.30 8.67 8.18
CA GLU A 163 37.64 8.29 9.56
C GLU A 163 38.86 7.38 9.67
N ARG A 164 39.29 6.80 8.55
CA ARG A 164 40.42 5.87 8.43
C ARG A 164 41.71 6.57 8.02
N LEU A 165 41.65 7.82 7.60
CA LEU A 165 42.83 8.56 7.14
C LEU A 165 43.78 8.87 8.29
N PRO A 166 45.09 8.58 8.14
CA PRO A 166 46.09 8.88 9.17
C PRO A 166 46.34 10.39 9.31
N ASP A 167 46.28 11.15 8.21
CA ASP A 167 46.29 12.61 8.20
C ASP A 167 45.17 13.13 7.28
N PRO A 168 43.94 13.29 7.82
CA PRO A 168 42.80 13.66 7.00
C PRO A 168 42.95 15.07 6.39
N LEU A 169 43.68 15.98 7.05
CA LEU A 169 43.86 17.34 6.53
C LEU A 169 44.81 17.36 5.32
N ALA A 170 45.92 16.63 5.40
CA ALA A 170 46.86 16.54 4.29
C ALA A 170 46.24 15.85 3.07
N THR A 171 45.54 14.73 3.28
CA THR A 171 44.88 13.97 2.20
C THR A 171 43.75 14.79 1.56
N LEU A 172 42.88 15.43 2.34
CA LEU A 172 41.83 16.28 1.77
C LEU A 172 42.42 17.50 1.05
N GLY A 173 43.50 18.09 1.56
CA GLY A 173 44.23 19.15 0.88
C GLY A 173 44.85 18.70 -0.45
N HIS A 174 45.30 17.45 -0.53
CA HIS A 174 45.71 16.83 -1.80
C HIS A 174 44.52 16.66 -2.75
N CYS A 175 43.41 16.11 -2.28
CA CYS A 175 42.18 15.95 -3.07
C CYS A 175 41.66 17.30 -3.61
N ALA A 176 41.69 18.35 -2.80
CA ALA A 176 41.32 19.70 -3.21
C ALA A 176 42.20 20.22 -4.36
N ARG A 177 43.49 19.87 -4.42
CA ARG A 177 44.35 20.23 -5.56
C ARG A 177 44.00 19.48 -6.84
N LEU A 178 43.49 18.25 -6.74
CA LEU A 178 43.08 17.45 -7.90
C LEU A 178 41.73 17.90 -8.48
N LEU A 179 40.84 18.45 -7.64
CA LEU A 179 39.54 18.95 -8.07
C LEU A 179 39.66 20.20 -8.96
N LYS A 180 38.84 20.26 -10.01
CA LYS A 180 38.54 21.50 -10.76
C LYS A 180 37.98 22.57 -9.82
N ASP A 181 37.98 23.82 -10.26
CA ASP A 181 37.45 24.93 -9.45
C ASP A 181 35.96 24.78 -9.13
N ASP A 182 35.19 24.22 -10.06
CA ASP A 182 33.77 23.86 -9.88
C ASP A 182 33.58 22.43 -9.36
N GLY A 183 34.67 21.73 -9.02
CA GLY A 183 34.65 20.32 -8.58
C GLY A 183 34.02 20.13 -7.20
N VAL A 184 33.53 18.92 -6.94
CA VAL A 184 32.87 18.55 -5.67
C VAL A 184 33.56 17.37 -4.98
N LEU A 185 33.77 17.48 -3.68
CA LEU A 185 34.14 16.37 -2.82
C LEU A 185 32.89 15.86 -2.12
N LEU A 186 32.60 14.57 -2.19
CA LEU A 186 31.53 13.92 -1.42
C LEU A 186 32.14 13.01 -0.36
N ALA A 187 31.67 13.11 0.88
CA ALA A 187 32.16 12.25 1.96
C ALA A 187 31.04 11.79 2.89
N GLN A 188 30.92 10.47 3.08
CA GLN A 188 30.09 9.87 4.12
C GLN A 188 31.00 9.27 5.19
N THR A 189 30.72 9.57 6.46
CA THR A 189 31.52 9.10 7.60
C THR A 189 30.65 9.03 8.86
N PRO A 190 31.00 8.21 9.86
CA PRO A 190 30.31 8.18 11.13
C PRO A 190 30.19 9.55 11.78
N LYS A 191 29.00 9.85 12.31
CA LYS A 191 28.69 11.13 12.97
C LYS A 191 28.91 11.03 14.47
N TYR A 192 29.98 11.64 14.97
CA TYR A 192 30.17 11.83 16.40
C TYR A 192 29.18 12.90 16.93
N PRO A 193 28.35 12.61 17.95
CA PRO A 193 27.52 13.61 18.61
C PRO A 193 28.40 14.52 19.48
N GLU A 194 28.94 15.58 18.89
CA GLU A 194 30.03 16.41 19.45
C GLU A 194 29.76 17.12 20.78
N HIS A 195 28.50 17.11 21.24
CA HIS A 195 28.08 17.66 22.52
C HIS A 195 27.84 16.60 23.61
N ALA A 196 27.78 15.31 23.24
CA ALA A 196 27.52 14.22 24.17
C ALA A 196 28.81 13.76 24.86
N SER A 197 28.74 13.57 26.17
CA SER A 197 29.77 12.82 26.91
C SER A 197 29.62 11.32 26.65
N LEU A 198 30.65 10.53 26.99
CA LEU A 198 30.57 9.07 26.90
C LEU A 198 29.38 8.54 27.73
N SER A 199 29.19 9.07 28.93
CA SER A 199 28.09 8.68 29.81
C SER A 199 26.72 9.00 29.19
N ASP A 200 26.57 10.14 28.50
CA ASP A 200 25.32 10.47 27.80
C ASP A 200 25.02 9.46 26.69
N LEU A 201 26.05 9.02 25.95
CA LEU A 201 25.92 8.02 24.91
C LEU A 201 25.56 6.64 25.48
N GLU A 202 26.18 6.23 26.59
CA GLU A 202 25.91 4.98 27.29
C GLU A 202 24.48 4.93 27.85
N ILE A 203 24.04 6.01 28.52
CA ILE A 203 22.68 6.13 29.06
C ILE A 203 21.64 6.04 27.94
N ALA A 204 21.90 6.67 26.80
CA ALA A 204 21.01 6.65 25.65
C ALA A 204 21.10 5.35 24.82
N ALA A 205 21.99 4.41 25.17
CA ALA A 205 22.35 3.26 24.35
C ALA A 205 22.63 3.65 22.88
N HIS A 206 23.33 4.77 22.69
CA HIS A 206 23.43 5.43 21.40
C HIS A 206 24.17 4.54 20.37
N PRO A 207 23.65 4.35 19.14
CA PRO A 207 24.26 3.46 18.14
C PRO A 207 25.74 3.77 17.82
N PHE A 208 26.14 5.03 17.93
CA PHE A 208 27.53 5.49 17.76
C PHE A 208 28.55 4.77 18.66
N LEU A 209 28.14 4.23 19.83
CA LEU A 209 29.04 3.49 20.73
C LEU A 209 29.77 2.34 20.02
N LYS A 210 29.16 1.73 18.98
CA LYS A 210 29.79 0.69 18.17
C LYS A 210 31.06 1.19 17.47
N ASN A 211 31.07 2.44 17.02
CA ASN A 211 32.24 3.05 16.37
C ASN A 211 33.42 3.25 17.33
N LEU A 212 33.16 3.34 18.65
CA LEU A 212 34.21 3.45 19.67
C LEU A 212 34.89 2.11 19.98
N GLN A 213 34.27 1.00 19.59
CA GLN A 213 34.79 -0.36 19.80
C GLN A 213 35.71 -0.82 18.66
N GLU A 214 35.65 -0.16 17.51
CA GLU A 214 36.46 -0.50 16.34
C GLU A 214 37.87 0.11 16.43
N THR A 215 38.87 -0.77 16.44
CA THR A 215 40.29 -0.39 16.29
C THR A 215 40.58 -0.20 14.80
N GLY A 216 40.93 1.01 14.36
CA GLY A 216 41.20 1.32 12.94
C GLY A 216 40.67 2.67 12.45
N ARG A 217 40.01 3.45 13.33
CA ARG A 217 39.49 4.78 13.02
C ARG A 217 40.26 5.84 13.80
N PRO A 218 41.39 6.36 13.27
CA PRO A 218 42.21 7.35 13.97
C PRO A 218 41.42 8.62 14.35
N HIS A 219 40.39 8.97 13.58
CA HIS A 219 39.63 10.20 13.76
C HIS A 219 38.12 9.95 13.63
N LEU A 220 37.32 10.37 14.61
CA LEU A 220 35.85 10.43 14.51
C LEU A 220 35.39 11.88 14.63
N PHE A 221 34.56 12.31 13.68
CA PHE A 221 34.26 13.72 13.45
C PHE A 221 32.83 14.08 13.86
N GLY A 222 32.69 15.22 14.53
CA GLY A 222 31.41 15.91 14.63
C GLY A 222 31.12 16.75 13.39
N VAL A 223 29.92 17.33 13.32
CA VAL A 223 29.50 18.20 12.21
C VAL A 223 30.41 19.42 12.10
N HIS A 224 30.68 20.08 13.23
CA HIS A 224 31.57 21.24 13.27
C HIS A 224 33.00 20.88 12.89
N ALA A 225 33.48 19.73 13.38
CA ALA A 225 34.83 19.25 13.09
C ALA A 225 35.03 18.96 11.59
N ALA A 226 34.05 18.31 10.96
CA ALA A 226 34.09 17.99 9.53
C ALA A 226 34.02 19.25 8.66
N GLU A 227 33.18 20.22 9.00
CA GLU A 227 33.11 21.50 8.29
C GLU A 227 34.43 22.28 8.38
N GLU A 228 35.01 22.38 9.57
CA GLU A 228 36.31 23.04 9.77
C GLU A 228 37.45 22.32 9.04
N LEU A 229 37.42 20.99 9.02
CA LEU A 229 38.38 20.16 8.30
C LEU A 229 38.32 20.45 6.79
N MET A 230 37.12 20.46 6.20
CA MET A 230 36.92 20.79 4.77
C MET A 230 37.41 22.20 4.45
N ARG A 231 37.06 23.17 5.30
CA ARG A 231 37.48 24.57 5.13
C ARG A 231 39.00 24.71 5.15
N ARG A 232 39.70 24.04 6.08
CA ARG A 232 41.17 24.06 6.15
C ARG A 232 41.84 23.29 5.02
N ALA A 233 41.18 22.29 4.47
CA ALA A 233 41.64 21.57 3.28
C ALA A 233 41.50 22.40 1.97
N GLY A 234 40.89 23.59 2.03
CA GLY A 234 40.67 24.46 0.87
C GLY A 234 39.31 24.29 0.20
N LEU A 235 38.37 23.60 0.85
CA LEU A 235 36.99 23.42 0.39
C LEU A 235 36.06 24.29 1.24
N ALA A 236 35.94 25.56 0.86
CA ALA A 236 35.30 26.59 1.67
C ALA A 236 33.76 26.46 1.78
N PHE A 237 33.12 25.72 0.87
CA PHE A 237 31.66 25.62 0.81
C PHE A 237 31.22 24.18 1.07
N THR A 238 30.67 23.93 2.26
CA THR A 238 30.21 22.60 2.68
C THR A 238 28.69 22.59 2.83
N VAL A 239 28.04 21.53 2.35
CA VAL A 239 26.61 21.24 2.55
C VAL A 239 26.45 19.83 3.10
N PHE A 240 25.56 19.66 4.07
CA PHE A 240 25.23 18.34 4.61
C PHE A 240 24.01 17.76 3.90
N LEU A 241 24.14 16.51 3.48
CA LEU A 241 23.15 15.72 2.76
C LEU A 241 22.51 14.69 3.69
N PRO A 242 21.32 14.16 3.35
CA PRO A 242 20.78 12.99 4.02
C PRO A 242 21.72 11.80 3.83
N ALA A 243 22.25 11.22 4.91
CA ALA A 243 23.09 10.04 4.85
C ALA A 243 22.27 8.75 4.63
N ALA A 244 22.91 7.69 4.12
CA ALA A 244 22.25 6.39 3.95
C ALA A 244 21.76 5.78 5.28
N LEU A 245 22.48 6.07 6.38
CA LEU A 245 22.15 5.69 7.75
C LEU A 245 22.22 6.93 8.66
N PRO A 246 21.20 7.81 8.66
CA PRO A 246 21.26 9.13 9.32
C PRO A 246 21.38 9.07 10.85
N ALA A 247 21.11 7.91 11.47
CA ALA A 247 21.29 7.67 12.89
C ALA A 247 22.76 7.36 13.28
N LEU A 248 23.61 7.03 12.30
CA LEU A 248 24.99 6.61 12.50
C LEU A 248 25.98 7.54 11.80
N ASP A 249 25.62 8.01 10.61
CA ASP A 249 26.53 8.68 9.69
C ASP A 249 26.08 10.11 9.40
N MET A 250 27.05 10.92 8.99
CA MET A 250 26.83 12.18 8.30
C MET A 250 27.32 12.04 6.87
N PHE A 251 26.64 12.75 5.96
CA PHE A 251 27.02 12.83 4.56
C PHE A 251 27.16 14.30 4.20
N LEU A 252 28.26 14.68 3.57
CA LEU A 252 28.52 16.05 3.15
C LEU A 252 29.03 16.10 1.71
N ALA A 253 28.79 17.24 1.07
CA ALA A 253 29.47 17.64 -0.14
C ALA A 253 30.22 18.96 0.14
N ALA A 254 31.44 19.10 -0.39
CA ALA A 254 32.28 20.28 -0.21
C ALA A 254 32.95 20.71 -1.52
N GLY A 255 33.10 22.02 -1.73
CA GLY A 255 33.69 22.60 -2.94
C GLY A 255 34.56 23.81 -2.65
N LYS A 256 35.42 24.17 -3.62
CA LYS A 256 36.19 25.43 -3.60
C LYS A 256 35.31 26.66 -3.81
N GLN A 257 34.24 26.47 -4.58
CA GLN A 257 33.21 27.45 -4.90
C GLN A 257 31.84 26.99 -4.37
N PRO A 258 30.82 27.88 -4.31
CA PRO A 258 29.46 27.47 -3.97
C PRO A 258 29.00 26.30 -4.84
N LEU A 259 28.48 25.25 -4.20
CA LEU A 259 28.06 24.04 -4.90
C LEU A 259 26.82 24.31 -5.76
N VAL A 260 26.89 23.92 -7.03
CA VAL A 260 25.80 24.06 -8.00
C VAL A 260 25.13 22.72 -8.20
N HIS A 261 23.80 22.70 -8.08
CA HIS A 261 23.02 21.50 -8.37
C HIS A 261 22.90 21.25 -9.88
N ALA A 262 23.07 20.00 -10.28
CA ALA A 262 22.88 19.57 -11.66
C ALA A 262 21.39 19.67 -12.07
N ASP A 263 21.13 19.94 -13.35
CA ASP A 263 19.77 19.90 -13.91
C ASP A 263 19.20 18.47 -13.85
N PRO A 264 18.14 18.21 -13.06
CA PRO A 264 17.55 16.87 -12.96
C PRO A 264 17.06 16.32 -14.30
N ALA A 265 16.65 17.18 -15.23
CA ALA A 265 16.23 16.76 -16.57
C ALA A 265 17.42 16.29 -17.41
N ALA A 266 18.56 16.98 -17.31
CA ALA A 266 19.81 16.54 -17.95
C ALA A 266 20.30 15.20 -17.39
N VAL A 267 20.26 15.03 -16.07
CA VAL A 267 20.60 13.76 -15.40
C VAL A 267 19.71 12.61 -15.91
N ARG A 268 18.39 12.81 -15.94
CA ARG A 268 17.45 11.81 -16.47
C ARG A 268 17.73 11.44 -17.93
N ARG A 269 18.00 12.43 -18.79
CA ARG A 269 18.35 12.17 -20.20
C ARG A 269 19.62 11.32 -20.33
N ARG A 270 20.65 11.59 -19.53
CA ARG A 270 21.90 10.79 -19.53
C ARG A 270 21.68 9.36 -19.04
N LEU A 271 20.92 9.21 -17.97
CA LEU A 271 20.58 7.90 -17.42
C LEU A 271 19.67 7.06 -18.35
N ALA A 272 18.98 7.70 -19.30
CA ALA A 272 18.20 7.01 -20.33
C ALA A 272 19.01 6.66 -21.60
N ALA A 273 20.25 7.14 -21.72
CA ALA A 273 21.00 7.10 -22.98
C ALA A 273 21.48 5.71 -23.40
N GLY A 274 21.63 4.76 -22.48
CA GLY A 274 22.14 3.42 -22.79
C GLY A 274 21.70 2.35 -21.80
N PRO A 275 21.94 1.06 -22.11
CA PRO A 275 21.48 -0.06 -21.29
C PRO A 275 22.10 -0.06 -19.87
N ARG A 276 23.41 0.22 -19.75
CA ARG A 276 24.10 0.30 -18.45
C ARG A 276 23.60 1.48 -17.61
N SER A 277 23.35 2.63 -18.23
CA SER A 277 22.87 3.81 -17.50
C SER A 277 21.40 3.67 -17.08
N ARG A 278 20.58 2.93 -17.85
CA ARG A 278 19.22 2.55 -17.46
C ARG A 278 19.21 1.57 -16.29
N LEU A 279 20.16 0.65 -16.21
CA LEU A 279 20.34 -0.22 -15.04
C LEU A 279 20.70 0.61 -13.80
N ALA A 280 21.66 1.52 -13.92
CA ALA A 280 22.00 2.44 -12.83
C ALA A 280 20.79 3.27 -12.38
N ARG A 281 19.95 3.74 -13.33
CA ARG A 281 18.68 4.41 -13.02
C ARG A 281 17.72 3.53 -12.25
N ALA A 282 17.53 2.28 -12.68
CA ALA A 282 16.61 1.35 -12.03
C ALA A 282 17.02 1.07 -10.58
N LEU A 283 18.32 0.98 -10.29
CA LEU A 283 18.84 0.82 -8.93
C LEU A 283 18.60 2.06 -8.06
N ILE A 284 18.77 3.27 -8.60
CA ILE A 284 18.45 4.53 -7.92
C ILE A 284 16.94 4.59 -7.60
N ASP A 285 16.09 4.34 -8.60
CA ASP A 285 14.63 4.41 -8.45
C ASP A 285 14.11 3.34 -7.48
N GLY A 286 14.68 2.13 -7.53
CA GLY A 286 14.39 1.06 -6.57
C GLY A 286 14.74 1.45 -5.14
N ARG A 287 15.88 2.12 -4.94
CA ARG A 287 16.30 2.63 -3.63
C ARG A 287 15.37 3.73 -3.12
N GLU A 288 14.93 4.64 -3.98
CA GLU A 288 13.97 5.69 -3.63
C GLU A 288 12.64 5.11 -3.14
N ASN A 289 12.09 4.16 -3.90
CA ASN A 289 10.88 3.46 -3.52
C ASN A 289 11.02 2.75 -2.16
N TYR A 290 12.18 2.14 -1.90
CA TYR A 290 12.45 1.49 -0.62
C TYR A 290 12.52 2.50 0.55
N GLU A 291 13.20 3.63 0.37
CA GLU A 291 13.29 4.70 1.38
C GLU A 291 11.89 5.28 1.70
N GLU A 292 11.06 5.49 0.69
CA GLU A 292 9.67 5.96 0.87
C GLU A 292 8.81 4.97 1.65
N LEU A 293 8.93 3.67 1.34
CA LEU A 293 8.22 2.60 2.03
C LEU A 293 8.66 2.50 3.51
N GLN A 294 9.95 2.57 3.79
CA GLN A 294 10.48 2.58 5.17
C GLN A 294 10.00 3.80 5.95
N ALA A 295 10.02 4.99 5.34
CA ALA A 295 9.50 6.20 5.97
C ALA A 295 7.98 6.10 6.22
N ALA A 296 7.24 5.46 5.31
CA ALA A 296 5.81 5.19 5.50
C ALA A 296 5.58 4.24 6.68
N LEU A 297 6.37 3.17 6.79
CA LEU A 297 6.30 2.20 7.89
C LEU A 297 6.61 2.87 9.24
N ALA A 298 7.71 3.63 9.35
CA ALA A 298 8.08 4.33 10.57
C ALA A 298 6.98 5.31 11.05
N ARG A 299 6.34 6.02 10.12
CA ARG A 299 5.18 6.88 10.43
C ARG A 299 3.97 6.09 10.94
N GLN A 300 3.79 4.83 10.51
CA GLN A 300 2.75 3.96 11.06
C GLN A 300 3.10 3.45 12.45
N GLU A 301 4.35 3.06 12.69
CA GLU A 301 4.80 2.60 14.01
C GLU A 301 4.73 3.69 15.07
N GLU A 302 5.15 4.91 14.75
CA GLU A 302 5.05 6.06 15.67
C GLU A 302 3.59 6.36 16.01
N LYS A 303 2.69 6.25 15.02
CA LYS A 303 1.26 6.31 15.27
C LYS A 303 0.83 5.17 16.20
N ILE A 304 1.25 3.93 15.99
CA ILE A 304 0.87 2.81 16.87
C ILE A 304 1.34 3.07 18.32
N ARG A 305 2.61 3.46 18.52
CA ARG A 305 3.14 3.81 19.85
C ARG A 305 2.37 4.95 20.52
N ALA A 306 2.02 6.00 19.77
CA ALA A 306 1.20 7.10 20.29
C ALA A 306 -0.24 6.65 20.64
N LEU A 307 -0.78 5.64 19.95
CA LEU A 307 -2.06 5.02 20.31
C LEU A 307 -1.98 4.23 21.60
N ASP A 308 -0.93 3.45 21.77
CA ASP A 308 -0.74 2.61 22.95
C ASP A 308 -0.59 3.49 24.20
N HIS A 309 0.21 4.56 24.12
CA HIS A 309 0.27 5.57 25.18
C HIS A 309 -1.08 6.25 25.43
N ALA A 310 -1.83 6.59 24.39
CA ALA A 310 -3.17 7.17 24.54
C ALA A 310 -4.22 6.17 25.08
N ALA A 311 -4.01 4.87 24.88
CA ALA A 311 -4.85 3.79 25.39
C ALA A 311 -4.51 3.49 26.86
N GLU A 312 -3.24 3.51 27.23
CA GLU A 312 -2.78 3.43 28.62
C GLU A 312 -3.23 4.64 29.44
N ALA A 313 -3.09 5.86 28.90
CA ALA A 313 -3.61 7.07 29.53
C ALA A 313 -5.13 7.00 29.73
N LEU A 314 -5.89 6.44 28.77
CA LEU A 314 -7.33 6.19 28.93
C LEU A 314 -7.64 5.10 29.97
N ARG A 315 -6.84 4.03 30.05
CA ARG A 315 -6.97 2.97 31.07
C ARG A 315 -6.64 3.50 32.47
N ALA A 316 -5.68 4.42 32.57
CA ALA A 316 -5.37 5.13 33.80
C ALA A 316 -6.50 6.09 34.18
N LEU A 317 -7.05 6.82 33.21
CA LEU A 317 -8.21 7.70 33.41
C LEU A 317 -9.45 6.91 33.85
N SER A 318 -9.70 5.73 33.27
CA SER A 318 -10.86 4.89 33.61
C SER A 318 -10.77 4.26 35.00
N ARG A 319 -9.54 4.18 35.56
CA ARG A 319 -9.27 3.76 36.94
C ARG A 319 -9.31 4.93 37.94
N SER A 320 -9.35 6.18 37.47
CA SER A 320 -9.32 7.36 38.32
C SER A 320 -10.59 7.50 39.18
N PRO A 321 -10.50 8.05 40.40
CA PRO A 321 -11.65 8.29 41.27
C PRO A 321 -12.69 9.23 40.63
N VAL A 322 -12.24 10.20 39.82
CA VAL A 322 -13.09 11.16 39.12
C VAL A 322 -13.93 10.46 38.05
N PHE A 323 -13.33 9.55 37.27
CA PHE A 323 -14.06 8.77 36.27
C PHE A 323 -15.02 7.76 36.92
N ARG A 324 -14.66 7.17 38.06
CA ARG A 324 -15.57 6.34 38.89
C ARG A 324 -16.76 7.13 39.45
N CYS A 325 -16.57 8.39 39.82
CA CYS A 325 -17.62 9.28 40.30
C CYS A 325 -18.58 9.68 39.17
N LEU A 326 -18.03 10.04 37.99
CA LEU A 326 -18.81 10.30 36.77
C LEU A 326 -19.58 9.07 36.28
N ARG A 327 -19.06 7.85 36.50
CA ARG A 327 -19.74 6.57 36.22
C ARG A 327 -20.95 6.31 37.12
N ARG A 328 -21.02 6.93 38.31
CA ARG A 328 -22.13 6.79 39.28
C ARG A 328 -23.24 7.83 39.10
N LEU A 329 -22.99 8.94 38.39
CA LEU A 329 -23.90 10.08 38.29
C LEU A 329 -24.48 10.31 36.87
N GLY A 330 -24.56 9.29 36.03
CA GLY A 330 -25.17 9.43 34.69
C GLY A 330 -25.54 8.10 34.02
N PRO A 331 -26.18 8.13 32.83
CA PRO A 331 -26.83 7.00 32.14
C PRO A 331 -25.87 5.89 31.63
N TRP A 332 -24.63 5.87 32.12
CA TRP A 332 -23.53 5.00 31.69
C TRP A 332 -23.46 3.67 32.45
N ALA A 333 -24.38 3.41 33.40
CA ALA A 333 -24.43 2.17 34.18
C ALA A 333 -24.86 0.91 33.39
N TRP A 334 -25.27 1.08 32.12
CA TRP A 334 -25.79 -0.01 31.27
C TRP A 334 -24.74 -0.66 30.35
N VAL A 335 -23.56 -0.03 30.21
CA VAL A 335 -22.56 -0.39 29.17
C VAL A 335 -21.84 -1.71 29.45
N ASP A 336 -21.77 -2.18 30.70
CA ASP A 336 -21.19 -3.51 31.02
C ASP A 336 -22.22 -4.65 30.99
N ARG A 337 -23.51 -4.36 31.21
CA ARG A 337 -24.52 -5.44 31.31
C ARG A 337 -24.99 -5.95 29.95
N GLY A 338 -24.93 -5.15 28.88
CA GLY A 338 -25.35 -5.59 27.54
C GLY A 338 -24.34 -6.47 26.80
N LEU A 339 -23.04 -6.38 27.14
CA LEU A 339 -21.96 -7.14 26.49
C LEU A 339 -21.71 -8.51 27.12
N LEU A 340 -22.25 -8.77 28.31
CA LEU A 340 -22.12 -10.03 29.06
C LEU A 340 -23.44 -10.80 29.26
N ALA A 341 -24.58 -10.29 28.76
CA ALA A 341 -25.92 -10.85 29.04
C ALA A 341 -26.59 -11.56 27.87
N LYS A 342 -25.84 -12.24 26.99
CA LYS A 342 -26.43 -13.25 26.08
C LYS A 342 -26.12 -14.71 26.48
N ASP A 343 -25.38 -14.95 27.56
CA ASP A 343 -25.08 -16.31 28.04
C ASP A 343 -26.01 -16.82 29.15
N THR A 344 -27.04 -16.08 29.58
CA THR A 344 -27.91 -16.52 30.70
C THR A 344 -29.41 -16.27 30.55
N ALA A 345 -29.91 -15.92 29.36
CA ALA A 345 -31.36 -15.74 29.14
C ALA A 345 -31.94 -16.84 28.24
N ALA A 346 -31.78 -18.10 28.65
CA ALA A 346 -32.83 -19.08 28.43
C ALA A 346 -33.87 -18.84 29.53
N THR A 347 -34.90 -18.03 29.26
CA THR A 347 -36.21 -18.06 29.95
C THR A 347 -37.14 -16.99 29.35
N ASP A 348 -38.23 -17.46 28.77
CA ASP A 348 -39.54 -16.82 28.62
C ASP A 348 -39.59 -15.32 28.33
N THR A 349 -39.63 -14.97 27.04
CA THR A 349 -40.19 -13.70 26.57
C THR A 349 -41.58 -13.98 25.96
N PRO A 350 -42.64 -13.24 26.34
CA PRO A 350 -43.98 -13.49 25.81
C PRO A 350 -44.08 -13.08 24.33
N GLY A 351 -44.55 -13.98 23.48
CA GLY A 351 -45.14 -13.64 22.19
C GLY A 351 -44.20 -13.48 21.00
N LYS A 352 -43.16 -14.31 20.84
CA LYS A 352 -42.69 -14.62 19.48
C LYS A 352 -43.79 -15.44 18.82
N SER A 353 -44.43 -14.90 17.80
CA SER A 353 -45.40 -15.65 16.99
C SER A 353 -44.79 -17.01 16.64
N GLY A 354 -45.53 -18.10 16.85
CA GLY A 354 -45.02 -19.45 16.61
C GLY A 354 -44.42 -19.58 15.20
N PRO A 355 -43.52 -20.56 14.97
CA PRO A 355 -42.77 -20.73 13.72
C PRO A 355 -43.64 -20.89 12.44
N ASP A 356 -44.96 -20.97 12.59
CA ASP A 356 -45.95 -21.14 11.53
C ASP A 356 -46.86 -19.91 11.30
N ALA A 357 -46.67 -18.80 12.04
CA ALA A 357 -47.43 -17.58 11.78
C ALA A 357 -46.91 -16.90 10.49
N PRO A 358 -47.81 -16.55 9.54
CA PRO A 358 -47.37 -15.95 8.27
C PRO A 358 -46.74 -14.58 8.50
N LEU A 359 -45.58 -14.35 7.87
CA LEU A 359 -44.89 -13.07 7.83
C LEU A 359 -45.72 -12.08 6.99
N ARG A 360 -46.25 -11.04 7.64
CA ARG A 360 -47.15 -10.01 7.08
C ARG A 360 -46.57 -8.60 7.09
N SER A 361 -45.45 -8.38 7.77
CA SER A 361 -44.81 -7.06 7.86
C SER A 361 -43.29 -7.18 7.97
N VAL A 362 -42.58 -6.64 6.98
CA VAL A 362 -41.11 -6.62 6.90
C VAL A 362 -40.61 -5.18 6.88
N GLY A 363 -39.67 -4.87 7.76
CA GLY A 363 -38.89 -3.64 7.69
C GLY A 363 -37.65 -3.87 6.85
N VAL A 364 -37.26 -2.89 6.05
CA VAL A 364 -36.02 -2.96 5.27
C VAL A 364 -35.15 -1.75 5.58
N ASP A 365 -33.94 -1.97 6.05
CA ASP A 365 -33.01 -0.90 6.38
C ASP A 365 -32.18 -0.46 5.17
N LEU A 366 -32.66 0.60 4.51
CA LEU A 366 -32.00 1.29 3.39
C LEU A 366 -31.41 2.64 3.80
N VAL A 367 -31.25 2.91 5.10
CA VAL A 367 -30.50 4.09 5.58
C VAL A 367 -29.08 4.16 4.98
N PRO A 368 -28.34 3.04 4.79
CA PRO A 368 -27.00 3.04 4.21
C PRO A 368 -26.95 3.29 2.69
N LEU A 369 -28.11 3.30 2.02
CA LEU A 369 -28.17 3.45 0.58
C LEU A 369 -27.64 4.84 0.16
N LEU A 370 -26.72 4.85 -0.80
CA LEU A 370 -26.09 6.04 -1.35
C LEU A 370 -26.69 6.38 -2.72
N PRO A 371 -26.63 7.65 -3.13
CA PRO A 371 -27.18 8.09 -4.41
C PRO A 371 -26.39 7.52 -5.59
N GLY A 372 -27.09 7.29 -6.71
CA GLY A 372 -26.50 6.79 -7.96
C GLY A 372 -25.79 5.44 -7.79
N GLY A 373 -24.64 5.25 -8.42
CA GLY A 373 -23.90 3.99 -8.41
C GLY A 373 -22.94 3.76 -7.23
N ALA A 374 -22.97 4.60 -6.19
CA ALA A 374 -21.90 4.66 -5.19
C ALA A 374 -21.73 3.40 -4.31
N ASN A 375 -22.79 2.62 -4.11
CA ASN A 375 -22.68 1.32 -3.41
C ASN A 375 -22.21 0.17 -4.33
N GLY A 376 -22.01 0.42 -5.64
CA GLY A 376 -21.69 -0.62 -6.61
C GLY A 376 -22.76 -1.71 -6.73
N GLY A 377 -22.34 -2.94 -6.98
CA GLY A 377 -23.23 -4.09 -7.18
C GLY A 377 -24.15 -4.39 -5.99
N ALA A 378 -23.72 -4.08 -4.76
CA ALA A 378 -24.55 -4.32 -3.56
C ALA A 378 -25.91 -3.60 -3.62
N LYS A 379 -25.98 -2.41 -4.24
CA LYS A 379 -27.24 -1.71 -4.46
C LYS A 379 -28.14 -2.42 -5.48
N ILE A 380 -27.56 -2.93 -6.57
CA ILE A 380 -28.31 -3.70 -7.57
C ILE A 380 -28.93 -4.94 -6.91
N VAL A 381 -28.15 -5.66 -6.10
CA VAL A 381 -28.62 -6.84 -5.34
C VAL A 381 -29.73 -6.45 -4.37
N ALA A 382 -29.51 -5.44 -3.53
CA ALA A 382 -30.48 -5.01 -2.54
C ALA A 382 -31.82 -4.58 -3.16
N LEU A 383 -31.80 -3.73 -4.19
CA LEU A 383 -33.02 -3.22 -4.81
C LEU A 383 -33.75 -4.32 -5.61
N SER A 384 -33.02 -5.19 -6.31
CA SER A 384 -33.62 -6.33 -7.01
C SER A 384 -34.28 -7.30 -6.04
N LEU A 385 -33.61 -7.60 -4.91
CA LEU A 385 -34.17 -8.45 -3.86
C LEU A 385 -35.48 -7.88 -3.31
N ILE A 386 -35.52 -6.57 -3.00
CA ILE A 386 -36.70 -5.92 -2.45
C ILE A 386 -37.85 -5.90 -3.47
N ASP A 387 -37.57 -5.58 -4.74
CA ASP A 387 -38.59 -5.61 -5.79
C ASP A 387 -39.24 -6.99 -5.92
N GLN A 388 -38.41 -8.05 -5.93
CA GLN A 388 -38.88 -9.43 -6.05
C GLN A 388 -39.65 -9.91 -4.81
N LEU A 389 -39.16 -9.60 -3.60
CA LEU A 389 -39.88 -9.89 -2.36
C LEU A 389 -41.27 -9.22 -2.36
N ALA A 390 -41.34 -7.96 -2.77
CA ALA A 390 -42.59 -7.21 -2.80
C ALA A 390 -43.58 -7.76 -3.83
N ARG A 391 -43.11 -8.24 -5.00
CA ARG A 391 -43.95 -8.88 -6.03
C ARG A 391 -44.44 -10.26 -5.59
N ALA A 392 -43.56 -11.06 -4.98
CA ALA A 392 -43.88 -12.42 -4.56
C ALA A 392 -44.85 -12.48 -3.36
N HIS A 393 -44.90 -11.41 -2.54
CA HIS A 393 -45.70 -11.36 -1.31
C HIS A 393 -46.60 -10.12 -1.25
N PRO A 394 -47.66 -10.04 -2.08
CA PRO A 394 -48.57 -8.88 -2.11
C PRO A 394 -49.30 -8.65 -0.77
N ASP A 395 -49.51 -9.70 0.02
CA ASP A 395 -50.16 -9.63 1.33
C ASP A 395 -49.23 -9.18 2.48
N CYS A 396 -47.92 -9.03 2.21
CA CYS A 396 -46.94 -8.58 3.19
C CYS A 396 -46.61 -7.11 2.97
N LYS A 397 -46.68 -6.32 4.05
CA LYS A 397 -46.29 -4.90 4.04
C LYS A 397 -44.77 -4.76 4.17
N PHE A 398 -44.14 -4.04 3.25
CA PHE A 398 -42.72 -3.69 3.30
C PHE A 398 -42.55 -2.21 3.67
N THR A 399 -41.87 -1.95 4.78
CA THR A 399 -41.54 -0.58 5.22
C THR A 399 -40.06 -0.31 4.98
N LEU A 400 -39.75 0.54 3.99
CA LEU A 400 -38.38 0.87 3.60
C LEU A 400 -37.88 2.08 4.41
N PHE A 401 -37.00 1.84 5.39
CA PHE A 401 -36.38 2.90 6.18
C PHE A 401 -35.22 3.50 5.41
N THR A 402 -35.24 4.80 5.18
CA THR A 402 -34.30 5.48 4.25
C THR A 402 -33.67 6.72 4.87
N SER A 403 -32.59 7.19 4.26
CA SER A 403 -32.06 8.53 4.48
C SER A 403 -32.45 9.48 3.35
N ASP A 404 -32.38 10.78 3.59
CA ASP A 404 -32.65 11.84 2.59
C ASP A 404 -31.75 11.76 1.34
N ARG A 405 -30.65 11.01 1.41
CA ARG A 405 -29.68 10.85 0.31
C ARG A 405 -30.22 10.06 -0.88
N ALA A 406 -31.05 9.05 -0.63
CA ALA A 406 -31.52 8.11 -1.64
C ALA A 406 -33.04 7.92 -1.59
N HIS A 407 -33.74 8.63 -0.68
CA HIS A 407 -35.19 8.50 -0.48
C HIS A 407 -35.93 8.60 -1.80
N ASP A 408 -35.78 9.72 -2.52
CA ASP A 408 -36.53 9.99 -3.76
C ASP A 408 -36.05 9.15 -4.94
N GLU A 409 -34.77 8.78 -4.98
CA GLU A 409 -34.20 7.95 -6.06
C GLU A 409 -34.90 6.59 -6.16
N ILE A 410 -35.30 6.01 -5.03
CA ILE A 410 -35.95 4.70 -4.99
C ILE A 410 -37.48 4.78 -4.96
N ALA A 411 -38.07 5.94 -5.29
CA ALA A 411 -39.53 6.10 -5.32
C ALA A 411 -40.25 5.13 -6.27
N TRP A 412 -39.54 4.63 -7.30
CA TRP A 412 -40.07 3.62 -8.22
C TRP A 412 -40.36 2.26 -7.56
N LEU A 413 -39.87 2.01 -6.33
CA LEU A 413 -40.23 0.82 -5.55
C LEU A 413 -41.62 0.93 -4.89
N ASP A 414 -42.15 2.14 -4.70
CA ASP A 414 -43.44 2.35 -4.04
C ASP A 414 -44.58 1.64 -4.78
N ARG A 415 -45.41 0.93 -4.03
CA ARG A 415 -46.61 0.21 -4.51
C ARG A 415 -47.53 -0.09 -3.32
N ASP A 416 -48.68 -0.71 -3.55
CA ASP A 416 -49.70 -0.92 -2.50
C ASP A 416 -49.16 -1.59 -1.23
N ASN A 417 -48.20 -2.51 -1.36
CA ASN A 417 -47.58 -3.22 -0.24
C ASN A 417 -46.17 -2.72 0.12
N VAL A 418 -45.65 -1.64 -0.51
CA VAL A 418 -44.33 -1.07 -0.21
C VAL A 418 -44.45 0.41 0.11
N ARG A 419 -43.95 0.81 1.29
CA ARG A 419 -43.92 2.21 1.70
C ARG A 419 -42.53 2.63 2.14
N ARG A 420 -42.02 3.73 1.60
CA ARG A 420 -40.81 4.39 2.12
C ARG A 420 -41.11 5.27 3.34
N VAL A 421 -40.20 5.23 4.31
CA VAL A 421 -40.18 6.08 5.50
C VAL A 421 -38.83 6.78 5.58
N LEU A 422 -38.86 8.11 5.64
CA LEU A 422 -37.65 8.91 5.81
C LEU A 422 -37.25 8.93 7.29
N THR A 423 -36.27 8.12 7.65
CA THR A 423 -35.85 7.90 9.04
C THR A 423 -34.72 8.85 9.46
N VAL A 424 -33.79 9.13 8.54
CA VAL A 424 -32.60 9.95 8.82
C VAL A 424 -32.51 11.09 7.82
N ARG A 425 -32.39 12.33 8.33
CA ARG A 425 -31.97 13.49 7.54
C ARG A 425 -30.50 13.76 7.78
N THR A 426 -29.72 13.96 6.73
CA THR A 426 -28.30 14.33 6.83
C THR A 426 -28.15 15.74 7.43
N ALA A 427 -26.92 16.08 7.84
CA ALA A 427 -26.60 17.43 8.33
C ALA A 427 -26.95 18.55 7.33
N ALA A 428 -26.94 18.27 6.02
CA ALA A 428 -27.39 19.20 4.98
C ALA A 428 -28.91 19.41 5.02
N GLY A 429 -29.71 18.35 5.11
CA GLY A 429 -31.17 18.44 5.28
C GLY A 429 -31.63 18.96 6.64
N ALA A 430 -30.80 18.88 7.68
CA ALA A 430 -31.06 19.49 8.99
C ALA A 430 -30.80 21.01 9.01
N ALA A 431 -29.95 21.52 8.11
CA ALA A 431 -29.64 22.95 7.98
C ALA A 431 -30.77 23.75 7.32
N GLU A 432 -31.48 23.18 6.34
CA GLU A 432 -32.63 23.82 5.68
C GLU A 432 -33.84 24.08 6.59
N LYS A 433 -33.99 23.33 7.69
CA LYS A 433 -35.12 23.47 8.64
C LYS A 433 -34.76 24.14 9.97
N GLY A 434 -33.55 24.70 10.09
CA GLY A 434 -33.14 25.44 11.30
C GLY A 434 -33.06 24.59 12.58
N LEU A 435 -32.83 23.28 12.48
CA LEU A 435 -32.72 22.40 13.64
C LEU A 435 -31.37 22.61 14.39
N PRO A 436 -31.31 22.48 15.73
CA PRO A 436 -30.11 22.77 16.54
C PRO A 436 -28.85 22.00 16.14
N ILE A 437 -29.01 20.88 15.43
CA ILE A 437 -27.93 20.05 14.85
C ILE A 437 -27.09 20.84 13.84
N ALA A 438 -27.66 21.81 13.13
CA ALA A 438 -26.94 22.68 12.21
C ALA A 438 -25.87 23.54 12.92
N ARG A 439 -26.08 23.88 14.20
CA ARG A 439 -25.08 24.61 15.01
C ARG A 439 -23.89 23.73 15.42
N LEU A 440 -24.11 22.43 15.66
CA LEU A 440 -23.04 21.48 15.95
C LEU A 440 -22.24 21.10 14.69
N ALA A 441 -22.92 20.90 13.56
CA ALA A 441 -22.26 20.67 12.26
C ALA A 441 -21.41 21.89 11.84
N GLY A 442 -21.89 23.10 12.12
CA GLY A 442 -21.14 24.36 11.95
C GLY A 442 -19.89 24.46 12.83
N LEU A 443 -19.90 23.87 14.03
CA LEU A 443 -18.73 23.80 14.92
C LEU A 443 -17.69 22.80 14.41
N VAL A 444 -18.13 21.65 13.89
CA VAL A 444 -17.27 20.63 13.26
C VAL A 444 -16.64 21.15 11.97
N ASN A 445 -17.36 21.95 11.17
CA ASN A 445 -16.80 22.60 9.99
C ASN A 445 -15.77 23.69 10.32
N ARG A 446 -15.92 24.42 11.44
CA ARG A 446 -14.90 25.37 11.93
C ARG A 446 -13.64 24.68 12.46
N LEU A 447 -13.72 23.41 12.82
CA LEU A 447 -12.58 22.59 13.27
C LEU A 447 -11.84 21.89 12.12
N ARG A 448 -12.31 21.98 10.87
CA ARG A 448 -11.59 21.45 9.68
C ARG A 448 -10.27 22.17 9.38
N GLY A 449 -10.03 23.33 9.98
CA GLY A 449 -8.80 24.13 9.81
C GLY A 449 -7.75 23.99 10.92
N VAL A 450 -7.96 23.12 11.92
CA VAL A 450 -7.01 22.92 13.04
C VAL A 450 -6.33 21.55 12.87
N PRO A 451 -4.99 21.43 12.95
CA PRO A 451 -4.27 20.18 12.71
C PRO A 451 -4.42 19.25 13.92
N ILE A 452 -5.61 18.68 14.07
CA ILE A 452 -5.93 17.69 15.10
C ILE A 452 -5.76 16.31 14.45
N SER A 453 -4.99 15.43 15.08
CA SER A 453 -4.76 14.07 14.56
C SER A 453 -6.08 13.32 14.36
N GLY A 454 -6.15 12.48 13.31
CA GLY A 454 -7.36 11.75 12.94
C GLY A 454 -7.98 10.92 14.08
N ARG A 455 -7.19 10.51 15.08
CA ARG A 455 -7.65 9.80 16.28
C ARG A 455 -8.33 10.68 17.32
N THR A 456 -7.96 11.96 17.46
CA THR A 456 -8.63 12.88 18.40
C THR A 456 -9.91 13.43 17.79
N LEU A 457 -9.89 13.76 16.49
CA LEU A 457 -11.10 14.04 15.72
C LEU A 457 -12.03 12.80 15.72
N TRP A 458 -11.47 11.59 15.69
CA TRP A 458 -12.19 10.31 15.85
C TRP A 458 -12.75 10.09 17.25
N ARG A 459 -12.07 10.41 18.36
CA ARG A 459 -12.69 10.31 19.70
C ARG A 459 -13.88 11.25 19.83
N ILE A 460 -13.77 12.45 19.26
CA ILE A 460 -14.85 13.44 19.21
C ILE A 460 -15.97 12.97 18.28
N LYS A 461 -15.67 12.50 17.07
CA LYS A 461 -16.65 11.93 16.12
C LYS A 461 -17.30 10.66 16.67
N ALA A 462 -16.56 9.75 17.28
CA ALA A 462 -17.06 8.50 17.86
C ALA A 462 -17.90 8.76 19.12
N LEU A 463 -17.57 9.79 19.90
CA LEU A 463 -18.40 10.27 21.01
C LEU A 463 -19.68 10.96 20.49
N LEU A 464 -19.57 11.84 19.51
CA LEU A 464 -20.71 12.51 18.85
C LEU A 464 -21.60 11.50 18.12
N TRP A 465 -21.03 10.47 17.51
CA TRP A 465 -21.75 9.38 16.84
C TRP A 465 -22.30 8.37 17.84
N LYS A 466 -21.66 8.12 18.99
CA LYS A 466 -22.27 7.44 20.15
C LYS A 466 -23.47 8.21 20.67
N ILE A 467 -23.36 9.54 20.80
CA ILE A 467 -24.46 10.41 21.20
C ILE A 467 -25.56 10.40 20.13
N TRP A 468 -25.21 10.34 18.84
CA TRP A 468 -26.15 10.25 17.72
C TRP A 468 -26.84 8.88 17.64
N THR A 469 -26.12 7.77 17.80
CA THR A 469 -26.70 6.41 17.85
C THR A 469 -27.55 6.22 19.09
N LEU A 470 -27.08 6.60 20.27
CA LEU A 470 -27.87 6.59 21.51
C LEU A 470 -29.08 7.55 21.45
N GLY A 471 -29.03 8.61 20.63
CA GLY A 471 -30.12 9.56 20.42
C GLY A 471 -31.12 9.19 19.31
N ASN A 472 -30.71 8.38 18.33
CA ASN A 472 -31.54 7.95 17.19
C ASN A 472 -32.02 6.50 17.27
N HIS A 473 -31.54 5.69 18.22
CA HIS A 473 -32.22 4.47 18.62
C HIS A 473 -33.50 4.84 19.38
N LYS A 474 -34.53 5.30 18.65
CA LYS A 474 -35.88 5.32 19.18
C LYS A 474 -36.28 3.87 19.43
N LYS A 475 -36.21 3.42 20.69
CA LYS A 475 -36.93 2.20 21.12
C LYS A 475 -38.36 2.29 20.59
N GLY A 476 -38.81 1.27 19.88
CA GLY A 476 -40.16 1.22 19.31
C GLY A 476 -40.34 1.85 17.93
N ALA A 477 -39.29 2.33 17.26
CA ALA A 477 -39.42 2.82 15.88
C ALA A 477 -39.94 1.72 14.93
N LEU A 478 -39.48 0.48 15.08
CA LEU A 478 -39.98 -0.65 14.29
C LEU A 478 -41.38 -1.11 14.75
N ALA A 479 -41.64 -1.03 16.06
CA ALA A 479 -42.94 -1.36 16.64
C ALA A 479 -44.06 -0.41 16.17
N GLU A 480 -43.77 0.87 15.95
CA GLU A 480 -44.71 1.86 15.41
C GLU A 480 -45.26 1.45 14.03
N TYR A 481 -44.44 0.78 13.22
CA TYR A 481 -44.82 0.28 11.89
C TYR A 481 -45.26 -1.19 11.92
N GLY A 482 -45.35 -1.81 13.09
CA GLY A 482 -45.74 -3.22 13.25
C GLY A 482 -44.82 -4.17 12.49
N VAL A 483 -43.52 -3.87 12.42
CA VAL A 483 -42.53 -4.71 11.73
C VAL A 483 -42.33 -6.02 12.50
N GLN A 484 -42.48 -7.16 11.81
CA GLN A 484 -42.26 -8.49 12.39
C GLN A 484 -40.83 -8.98 12.19
N THR A 485 -40.19 -8.62 11.07
CA THR A 485 -38.80 -8.96 10.78
C THR A 485 -38.12 -7.78 10.09
N LEU A 486 -36.86 -7.50 10.45
CA LEU A 486 -36.03 -6.48 9.81
C LEU A 486 -35.02 -7.16 8.86
N LEU A 487 -35.02 -6.75 7.60
CA LEU A 487 -33.98 -7.06 6.63
C LEU A 487 -32.99 -5.89 6.54
N CYS A 488 -31.70 -6.18 6.65
CA CYS A 488 -30.60 -5.23 6.47
C CYS A 488 -29.79 -5.64 5.24
N PRO A 489 -30.12 -5.11 4.03
CA PRO A 489 -29.43 -5.47 2.80
C PRO A 489 -27.97 -5.01 2.74
N PHE A 490 -27.58 -4.13 3.66
CA PHE A 490 -26.21 -3.70 3.91
C PHE A 490 -25.81 -4.16 5.31
N THR A 491 -24.53 -4.51 5.50
CA THR A 491 -24.00 -5.22 6.68
C THR A 491 -24.54 -4.73 8.03
N LEU A 492 -24.57 -3.41 8.26
CA LEU A 492 -24.96 -2.83 9.55
C LEU A 492 -26.48 -2.54 9.63
N PRO A 493 -27.17 -2.99 10.70
CA PRO A 493 -28.48 -2.45 11.10
C PRO A 493 -28.34 -1.03 11.68
N PHE A 494 -28.80 -0.01 10.96
CA PHE A 494 -28.93 1.38 11.41
C PHE A 494 -30.23 1.63 12.18
N VAL A 495 -31.30 0.93 11.81
CA VAL A 495 -32.54 0.82 12.59
C VAL A 495 -32.52 -0.53 13.30
N TYR A 496 -32.88 -0.54 14.59
CA TYR A 496 -32.85 -1.78 15.39
C TYR A 496 -33.87 -1.71 16.53
N ASP A 497 -34.57 -2.82 16.76
CA ASP A 497 -35.40 -3.06 17.92
C ASP A 497 -35.09 -4.47 18.45
N PRO A 498 -34.65 -4.64 19.71
CA PRO A 498 -34.32 -5.96 20.27
C PRO A 498 -35.46 -6.98 20.23
N ALA A 499 -36.71 -6.53 20.11
CA ALA A 499 -37.88 -7.42 20.02
C ALA A 499 -38.16 -7.92 18.59
N VAL A 500 -37.51 -7.34 17.58
CA VAL A 500 -37.75 -7.64 16.16
C VAL A 500 -36.59 -8.49 15.61
N PRO A 501 -36.86 -9.74 15.17
CA PRO A 501 -35.90 -10.55 14.46
C PRO A 501 -35.21 -9.80 13.31
N THR A 502 -33.88 -9.85 13.26
CA THR A 502 -33.07 -9.10 12.29
C THR A 502 -32.23 -10.03 11.42
N VAL A 503 -32.30 -9.85 10.10
CA VAL A 503 -31.49 -10.54 9.08
C VAL A 503 -30.53 -9.55 8.44
N SER A 504 -29.22 -9.77 8.57
CA SER A 504 -28.18 -8.91 7.96
C SER A 504 -27.48 -9.59 6.80
N ILE A 505 -27.30 -8.85 5.69
CA ILE A 505 -26.54 -9.33 4.52
C ILE A 505 -25.08 -8.89 4.60
N VAL A 506 -24.15 -9.84 4.52
CA VAL A 506 -22.71 -9.58 4.42
C VAL A 506 -22.26 -9.83 2.97
N HIS A 507 -21.86 -8.74 2.30
CA HIS A 507 -21.38 -8.78 0.92
C HIS A 507 -19.91 -9.19 0.82
N ASP A 508 -19.06 -8.65 1.68
CA ASP A 508 -17.63 -8.96 1.74
C ASP A 508 -17.02 -8.57 3.10
N LEU A 509 -15.80 -9.06 3.35
CA LEU A 509 -14.95 -8.63 4.46
C LEU A 509 -13.57 -8.22 3.94
N GLN A 510 -13.55 -7.52 2.81
CA GLN A 510 -12.35 -7.19 2.06
C GLN A 510 -11.25 -6.49 2.90
N TYR A 511 -11.67 -5.60 3.80
CA TYR A 511 -10.77 -4.80 4.64
C TYR A 511 -9.90 -5.65 5.59
N LEU A 512 -10.29 -6.90 5.87
CA LEU A 512 -9.49 -7.83 6.67
C LEU A 512 -8.28 -8.39 5.90
N TYR A 513 -8.40 -8.54 4.57
CA TYR A 513 -7.36 -9.12 3.72
C TYR A 513 -6.50 -8.05 3.05
N TYR A 514 -7.11 -6.93 2.69
CA TYR A 514 -6.44 -5.81 2.02
C TYR A 514 -6.65 -4.49 2.77
N PRO A 515 -6.21 -4.38 4.04
CA PRO A 515 -6.37 -3.15 4.83
C PRO A 515 -5.72 -1.94 4.14
N GLN A 516 -4.65 -2.13 3.37
CA GLN A 516 -3.96 -1.08 2.62
C GLN A 516 -4.82 -0.39 1.55
N PHE A 517 -5.95 -0.97 1.14
CA PHE A 517 -6.89 -0.33 0.22
C PHE A 517 -7.83 0.67 0.89
N PHE A 518 -7.81 0.73 2.22
CA PHE A 518 -8.71 1.53 3.02
C PHE A 518 -7.93 2.44 3.96
N SER A 519 -8.43 3.65 4.16
CA SER A 519 -7.97 4.50 5.25
C SER A 519 -8.24 3.82 6.60
N LEU A 520 -7.48 4.19 7.65
CA LEU A 520 -7.72 3.66 8.99
C LEU A 520 -9.16 3.93 9.45
N GLU A 521 -9.74 5.09 9.11
CA GLU A 521 -11.13 5.43 9.43
C GLU A 521 -12.10 4.42 8.81
N GLU A 522 -11.94 4.11 7.52
CA GLU A 522 -12.77 3.11 6.82
C GLU A 522 -12.58 1.69 7.37
N GLN A 523 -11.36 1.29 7.71
CA GLN A 523 -11.10 -0.02 8.33
C GLN A 523 -11.84 -0.16 9.66
N PHE A 524 -11.75 0.86 10.54
CA PHE A 524 -12.46 0.86 11.81
C PHE A 524 -13.98 0.89 11.63
N GLU A 525 -14.49 1.67 10.68
CA GLU A 525 -15.93 1.73 10.39
C GLU A 525 -16.47 0.39 9.90
N ARG A 526 -15.74 -0.28 8.99
CA ARG A 526 -16.12 -1.61 8.49
C ARG A 526 -16.05 -2.68 9.57
N GLU A 527 -14.98 -2.69 10.37
CA GLU A 527 -14.85 -3.59 11.52
C GLU A 527 -15.97 -3.40 12.54
N ARG A 528 -16.30 -2.14 12.85
CA ARG A 528 -17.42 -1.81 13.75
C ARG A 528 -18.75 -2.29 13.16
N ASN A 529 -19.01 -1.99 11.89
CA ASN A 529 -20.24 -2.39 11.20
C ASN A 529 -20.40 -3.92 11.21
N PHE A 530 -19.32 -4.65 10.91
CA PHE A 530 -19.31 -6.10 10.93
C PHE A 530 -19.58 -6.66 12.34
N ARG A 531 -18.86 -6.18 13.36
CA ARG A 531 -19.09 -6.62 14.75
C ARG A 531 -20.50 -6.34 15.24
N GLN A 532 -21.08 -5.21 14.84
CA GLN A 532 -22.46 -4.88 15.18
C GLN A 532 -23.44 -5.79 14.45
N ALA A 533 -23.22 -6.09 13.17
CA ALA A 533 -24.03 -7.08 12.45
C ALA A 533 -24.02 -8.43 13.17
N VAL A 534 -22.84 -8.92 13.56
CA VAL A 534 -22.69 -10.19 14.29
C VAL A 534 -23.39 -10.19 15.65
N SER A 535 -23.36 -9.05 16.35
CA SER A 535 -23.96 -8.92 17.68
C SER A 535 -25.48 -8.75 17.66
N LEU A 536 -26.00 -7.99 16.68
CA LEU A 536 -27.39 -7.55 16.63
C LEU A 536 -28.29 -8.42 15.75
N ALA A 537 -27.77 -9.02 14.68
CA ALA A 537 -28.58 -9.83 13.78
C ALA A 537 -28.88 -11.20 14.40
N ASP A 538 -30.13 -11.66 14.29
CA ASP A 538 -30.51 -13.03 14.62
C ASP A 538 -29.99 -14.00 13.55
N THR A 539 -29.96 -13.56 12.29
CA THR A 539 -29.45 -14.33 11.15
C THR A 539 -28.54 -13.48 10.27
N ILE A 540 -27.42 -14.05 9.85
CA ILE A 540 -26.47 -13.46 8.90
C ILE A 540 -26.54 -14.24 7.60
N VAL A 541 -26.83 -13.55 6.50
CA VAL A 541 -26.83 -14.12 5.16
C VAL A 541 -25.63 -13.59 4.40
N CYS A 542 -24.75 -14.48 3.95
CA CYS A 542 -23.63 -14.12 3.10
C CYS A 542 -23.99 -14.30 1.62
N VAL A 543 -23.38 -13.52 0.74
CA VAL A 543 -23.66 -13.61 -0.72
C VAL A 543 -22.98 -14.79 -1.41
N SER A 544 -22.07 -15.48 -0.71
CA SER A 544 -21.36 -16.69 -1.16
C SER A 544 -20.94 -17.54 0.04
N ASN A 545 -20.63 -18.81 -0.20
CA ASN A 545 -20.09 -19.68 0.83
C ASN A 545 -18.69 -19.21 1.28
N TYR A 546 -17.86 -18.69 0.37
CA TYR A 546 -16.58 -18.08 0.73
C TYR A 546 -16.73 -16.97 1.78
N VAL A 547 -17.70 -16.06 1.59
CA VAL A 547 -17.95 -15.00 2.57
C VAL A 547 -18.51 -15.57 3.88
N ARG A 548 -19.37 -16.60 3.82
CA ARG A 548 -19.85 -17.31 5.02
C ARG A 548 -18.71 -17.91 5.84
N GLU A 549 -17.82 -18.66 5.20
CA GLU A 549 -16.66 -19.25 5.88
C GLU A 549 -15.76 -18.16 6.46
N THR A 550 -15.59 -17.04 5.76
CA THR A 550 -14.85 -15.87 6.27
C THR A 550 -15.53 -15.28 7.52
N VAL A 551 -16.86 -15.16 7.54
CA VAL A 551 -17.61 -14.66 8.71
C VAL A 551 -17.43 -15.59 9.90
N LEU A 552 -17.51 -16.91 9.69
CA LEU A 552 -17.31 -17.91 10.73
C LEU A 552 -15.87 -17.92 11.27
N GLU A 553 -14.88 -17.74 10.40
CA GLU A 553 -13.46 -17.69 10.77
C GLU A 553 -13.12 -16.40 11.55
N LYS A 554 -13.69 -15.26 11.16
CA LYS A 554 -13.28 -13.93 11.64
C LYS A 554 -14.18 -13.36 12.74
N SER A 555 -15.18 -14.10 13.22
CA SER A 555 -16.10 -13.63 14.26
C SER A 555 -16.52 -14.72 15.24
N ALA A 556 -17.24 -14.32 16.28
CA ALA A 556 -17.86 -15.25 17.24
C ALA A 556 -19.26 -15.72 16.80
N ALA A 557 -19.62 -15.58 15.53
CA ALA A 557 -20.91 -16.04 15.02
C ALA A 557 -20.95 -17.58 14.96
N THR A 558 -22.10 -18.16 15.30
CA THR A 558 -22.28 -19.62 15.31
C THR A 558 -22.84 -20.11 13.97
N PRO A 559 -22.49 -21.34 13.52
CA PRO A 559 -22.93 -21.85 12.21
C PRO A 559 -24.45 -21.93 11.99
N ASP A 560 -25.24 -22.04 13.05
CA ASP A 560 -26.71 -22.01 13.01
C ASP A 560 -27.28 -20.62 12.69
N ARG A 561 -26.50 -19.56 12.90
CA ARG A 561 -26.89 -18.16 12.63
C ARG A 561 -26.33 -17.63 11.32
N VAL A 562 -25.41 -18.35 10.66
CA VAL A 562 -24.71 -17.89 9.46
C VAL A 562 -24.87 -18.89 8.33
N GLY A 563 -25.56 -18.47 7.27
CA GLY A 563 -25.62 -19.19 6.01
C GLY A 563 -25.37 -18.26 4.83
N PHE A 564 -25.65 -18.76 3.63
CA PHE A 564 -25.44 -18.00 2.41
C PHE A 564 -26.59 -18.18 1.43
N VAL A 565 -26.82 -17.13 0.64
CA VAL A 565 -27.71 -17.13 -0.52
C VAL A 565 -26.89 -16.53 -1.66
N HIS A 566 -26.64 -17.32 -2.70
CA HIS A 566 -25.93 -16.82 -3.87
C HIS A 566 -26.66 -15.66 -4.51
N THR A 567 -25.93 -14.68 -5.04
CA THR A 567 -26.53 -13.61 -5.83
C THR A 567 -27.03 -14.17 -7.17
N ARG A 568 -28.35 -14.22 -7.38
CA ARG A 568 -28.97 -14.83 -8.57
C ARG A 568 -29.42 -13.80 -9.61
N LEU A 569 -28.49 -12.97 -10.05
CA LEU A 569 -28.76 -11.88 -11.00
C LEU A 569 -28.13 -12.12 -12.38
N ALA A 570 -28.05 -13.38 -12.80
CA ALA A 570 -27.49 -13.80 -14.09
C ALA A 570 -28.21 -13.14 -15.29
N THR A 571 -29.53 -12.96 -15.20
CA THR A 571 -30.40 -12.49 -16.29
C THR A 571 -31.02 -11.12 -16.03
N ARG A 572 -30.39 -10.29 -15.18
CA ARG A 572 -30.93 -8.95 -14.86
C ARG A 572 -30.86 -7.95 -16.01
N LEU A 573 -29.98 -8.19 -16.98
CA LEU A 573 -29.66 -7.23 -18.02
C LEU A 573 -30.81 -7.12 -19.02
N PRO A 574 -31.21 -5.91 -19.43
CA PRO A 574 -32.22 -5.70 -20.45
C PRO A 574 -31.67 -6.03 -21.84
N ALA A 575 -32.52 -5.89 -22.87
CA ALA A 575 -32.07 -5.98 -24.25
C ALA A 575 -30.93 -4.97 -24.55
N PRO A 576 -29.89 -5.39 -25.29
CA PRO A 576 -28.75 -4.53 -25.61
C PRO A 576 -29.16 -3.37 -26.53
N ASP A 577 -28.56 -2.21 -26.35
CA ASP A 577 -28.67 -1.12 -27.33
C ASP A 577 -27.76 -1.42 -28.55
N PRO A 578 -28.33 -1.65 -29.75
CA PRO A 578 -27.57 -2.04 -30.93
C PRO A 578 -26.60 -0.96 -31.43
N GLN A 579 -26.79 0.32 -31.07
CA GLN A 579 -25.93 1.42 -31.54
C GLN A 579 -24.71 1.64 -30.65
N THR A 580 -24.56 0.89 -29.54
CA THR A 580 -23.49 1.12 -28.56
C THR A 580 -22.10 0.93 -29.14
N LEU A 581 -21.90 -0.13 -29.93
CA LEU A 581 -20.58 -0.46 -30.50
C LEU A 581 -20.13 0.59 -31.51
N ASP A 582 -21.02 1.02 -32.39
CA ASP A 582 -20.75 2.04 -33.40
C ASP A 582 -20.37 3.38 -32.73
N ARG A 583 -21.11 3.78 -31.68
CA ARG A 583 -20.80 5.00 -30.90
C ARG A 583 -19.44 4.94 -30.21
N LEU A 584 -18.95 3.75 -29.86
CA LEU A 584 -17.69 3.54 -29.15
C LEU A 584 -16.53 3.12 -30.07
N GLY A 585 -16.77 2.92 -31.37
CA GLY A 585 -15.75 2.46 -32.32
C GLY A 585 -15.20 1.07 -31.98
N LEU A 586 -16.07 0.17 -31.51
CA LEU A 586 -15.73 -1.21 -31.16
C LEU A 586 -16.29 -2.20 -32.18
N GLU A 587 -15.50 -3.22 -32.49
CA GLU A 587 -15.94 -4.34 -33.33
C GLU A 587 -16.43 -5.51 -32.48
N LYS A 588 -17.40 -6.28 -33.01
CA LYS A 588 -17.88 -7.50 -32.35
C LYS A 588 -16.74 -8.50 -32.21
N ASN A 589 -16.57 -9.03 -31.00
CA ASN A 589 -15.48 -9.92 -30.60
C ASN A 589 -14.07 -9.30 -30.79
N GLY A 590 -13.97 -7.99 -30.98
CA GLY A 590 -12.71 -7.26 -31.16
C GLY A 590 -12.09 -6.76 -29.84
N TYR A 591 -12.67 -7.10 -28.69
CA TYR A 591 -12.19 -6.63 -27.40
C TYR A 591 -12.44 -7.60 -26.25
N LEU A 592 -11.55 -7.55 -25.26
CA LEU A 592 -11.81 -8.06 -23.91
C LEU A 592 -12.59 -7.01 -23.12
N PHE A 593 -13.58 -7.44 -22.35
CA PHE A 593 -14.40 -6.53 -21.55
C PHE A 593 -14.05 -6.64 -20.07
N TYR A 594 -13.88 -5.48 -19.42
CA TYR A 594 -13.69 -5.42 -17.98
C TYR A 594 -14.55 -4.34 -17.32
N PRO A 595 -15.68 -4.73 -16.70
CA PRO A 595 -16.57 -3.81 -16.01
C PRO A 595 -16.21 -3.62 -14.54
N ALA A 596 -15.40 -2.61 -14.23
CA ALA A 596 -15.00 -2.30 -12.87
C ALA A 596 -14.78 -0.80 -12.62
N ASN A 597 -15.20 -0.34 -11.44
CA ASN A 597 -14.75 0.93 -10.89
C ASN A 597 -13.25 0.89 -10.60
N ALA A 598 -12.58 2.04 -10.64
CA ALA A 598 -11.14 2.21 -10.38
C ALA A 598 -10.75 2.01 -8.89
N TRP A 599 -11.29 0.99 -8.23
CA TRP A 599 -10.91 0.58 -6.88
C TRP A 599 -9.65 -0.28 -6.91
N ALA A 600 -8.79 -0.15 -5.91
CA ALA A 600 -7.46 -0.78 -5.90
C ALA A 600 -7.52 -2.32 -6.10
N HIS A 601 -8.49 -2.98 -5.47
CA HIS A 601 -8.67 -4.44 -5.60
C HIS A 601 -9.15 -4.92 -6.96
N LYS A 602 -9.68 -4.01 -7.79
CA LYS A 602 -10.04 -4.32 -9.18
C LYS A 602 -8.78 -4.39 -10.07
N ASN A 603 -7.60 -4.12 -9.54
CA ASN A 603 -6.33 -4.57 -10.11
C ASN A 603 -6.04 -4.16 -11.57
N HIS A 604 -6.55 -2.98 -11.99
CA HIS A 604 -6.42 -2.47 -13.35
C HIS A 604 -4.96 -2.41 -13.83
N ARG A 605 -4.05 -1.99 -12.96
CA ARG A 605 -2.62 -1.89 -13.28
C ARG A 605 -2.01 -3.22 -13.69
N MET A 606 -2.39 -4.31 -13.01
CA MET A 606 -1.90 -5.64 -13.38
C MET A 606 -2.44 -6.07 -14.74
N LEU A 607 -3.70 -5.76 -15.04
CA LEU A 607 -4.29 -6.00 -16.35
C LEU A 607 -3.57 -5.21 -17.45
N PHE A 608 -3.21 -3.95 -17.20
CA PHE A 608 -2.48 -3.13 -18.17
C PHE A 608 -1.09 -3.67 -18.43
N THR A 609 -0.37 -4.10 -17.39
CA THR A 609 0.93 -4.76 -17.54
C THR A 609 0.81 -6.03 -18.37
N ALA A 610 -0.15 -6.91 -18.05
CA ALA A 610 -0.39 -8.14 -18.79
C ALA A 610 -0.76 -7.88 -20.25
N PHE A 611 -1.64 -6.91 -20.49
CA PHE A 611 -2.07 -6.54 -21.82
C PHE A 611 -0.94 -5.89 -22.63
N GLY A 612 -0.09 -5.07 -21.99
CA GLY A 612 1.11 -4.53 -22.62
C GLY A 612 2.13 -5.60 -22.99
N MET A 613 2.33 -6.62 -22.15
CA MET A 613 3.13 -7.79 -22.51
C MET A 613 2.53 -8.56 -23.69
N PHE A 614 1.20 -8.73 -23.72
CA PHE A 614 0.49 -9.33 -24.86
C PHE A 614 0.70 -8.52 -26.15
N ARG A 615 0.58 -7.19 -26.10
CA ARG A 615 0.79 -6.29 -27.24
C ARG A 615 2.23 -6.32 -27.74
N ALA A 616 3.20 -6.39 -26.84
CA ALA A 616 4.62 -6.50 -27.21
C ALA A 616 4.91 -7.78 -28.02
N ASP A 617 4.29 -8.90 -27.63
CA ASP A 617 4.43 -10.19 -28.34
C ASP A 617 3.55 -10.28 -29.59
N ASN A 618 2.48 -9.48 -29.68
CA ASN A 618 1.46 -9.52 -30.73
C ASN A 618 1.12 -8.11 -31.26
N PRO A 619 2.08 -7.38 -31.88
CA PRO A 619 1.91 -5.98 -32.26
C PRO A 619 0.78 -5.73 -33.27
N ASP A 620 0.53 -6.71 -34.15
CA ASP A 620 -0.49 -6.62 -35.21
C ASP A 620 -1.89 -7.08 -34.76
N SER A 621 -2.04 -7.54 -33.51
CA SER A 621 -3.35 -7.99 -33.03
C SER A 621 -4.35 -6.82 -33.02
N PRO A 622 -5.57 -6.98 -33.56
CA PRO A 622 -6.60 -5.93 -33.50
C PRO A 622 -7.34 -5.89 -32.15
N LEU A 623 -7.00 -6.79 -31.21
CA LEU A 623 -7.70 -6.95 -29.94
C LEU A 623 -7.53 -5.71 -29.07
N LYS A 624 -8.66 -5.14 -28.61
CA LYS A 624 -8.71 -4.03 -27.66
C LYS A 624 -9.07 -4.49 -26.25
N LEU A 625 -8.90 -3.60 -25.28
CA LEU A 625 -9.44 -3.74 -23.93
C LEU A 625 -10.49 -2.66 -23.69
N ALA A 626 -11.75 -3.03 -23.44
CA ALA A 626 -12.83 -2.11 -23.14
C ALA A 626 -13.15 -2.10 -21.64
N LEU A 627 -13.05 -0.93 -21.01
CA LEU A 627 -13.23 -0.74 -19.57
C LEU A 627 -14.46 0.14 -19.30
N THR A 628 -15.32 -0.29 -18.38
CA THR A 628 -16.43 0.55 -17.87
C THR A 628 -16.33 0.72 -16.37
N GLY A 629 -16.67 1.91 -15.88
CA GLY A 629 -16.65 2.24 -14.46
C GLY A 629 -16.89 3.73 -14.21
N ALA A 630 -17.15 4.11 -12.96
CA ALA A 630 -17.37 5.50 -12.59
C ALA A 630 -16.19 6.39 -13.00
N THR A 631 -16.50 7.54 -13.59
CA THR A 631 -15.52 8.57 -13.94
C THR A 631 -15.03 9.31 -12.69
N GLY A 632 -13.77 9.73 -12.67
CA GLY A 632 -13.18 10.51 -11.58
C GLY A 632 -11.66 10.43 -11.58
N ASP A 633 -11.02 11.07 -10.60
CA ASP A 633 -9.56 11.21 -10.53
C ASP A 633 -8.83 9.87 -10.58
N ALA A 634 -9.36 8.84 -9.90
CA ALA A 634 -8.78 7.50 -9.91
C ALA A 634 -8.81 6.86 -11.32
N MET A 635 -9.91 7.02 -12.06
CA MET A 635 -10.01 6.51 -13.43
C MET A 635 -9.13 7.32 -14.40
N ALA A 636 -9.05 8.64 -14.22
CA ALA A 636 -8.17 9.50 -15.00
C ALA A 636 -6.68 9.17 -14.79
N ALA A 637 -6.29 8.85 -13.55
CA ALA A 637 -4.93 8.38 -13.24
C ALA A 637 -4.61 7.07 -13.98
N LEU A 638 -5.52 6.09 -13.96
CA LEU A 638 -5.36 4.84 -14.71
C LEU A 638 -5.25 5.06 -16.23
N GLN A 639 -6.04 6.00 -16.78
CA GLN A 639 -5.94 6.35 -18.19
C GLN A 639 -4.58 6.98 -18.55
N ASN A 640 -4.04 7.83 -17.68
CA ASN A 640 -2.71 8.42 -17.88
C ASN A 640 -1.60 7.36 -17.76
N GLU A 641 -1.71 6.43 -16.81
CA GLU A 641 -0.80 5.31 -16.65
C GLU A 641 -0.80 4.40 -17.90
N ALA A 642 -1.98 4.04 -18.42
CA ALA A 642 -2.10 3.27 -19.65
C ALA A 642 -1.44 3.97 -20.85
N ARG A 643 -1.64 5.29 -20.99
CA ARG A 643 -0.95 6.10 -22.03
C ARG A 643 0.56 6.11 -21.84
N ALA A 644 1.05 6.24 -20.61
CA ALA A 644 2.48 6.21 -20.31
C ALA A 644 3.12 4.84 -20.62
N MET A 645 2.34 3.76 -20.57
CA MET A 645 2.76 2.41 -20.99
C MET A 645 2.67 2.20 -22.52
N GLY A 646 2.23 3.19 -23.29
CA GLY A 646 2.04 3.07 -24.74
C GLY A 646 0.75 2.36 -25.16
N LEU A 647 -0.20 2.14 -24.25
CA LEU A 647 -1.45 1.39 -24.49
C LEU A 647 -2.66 2.31 -24.76
N GLY A 648 -2.41 3.59 -25.04
CA GLY A 648 -3.47 4.60 -25.16
C GLY A 648 -4.53 4.28 -26.21
N ASP A 649 -4.10 3.73 -27.35
CA ASP A 649 -4.98 3.40 -28.48
C ASP A 649 -5.57 1.97 -28.38
N ASP A 650 -4.96 1.12 -27.56
CA ASP A 650 -5.39 -0.27 -27.37
C ASP A 650 -6.46 -0.42 -26.26
N ILE A 651 -6.59 0.57 -25.38
CA ILE A 651 -7.52 0.54 -24.22
C ILE A 651 -8.60 1.62 -24.36
N LEU A 652 -9.85 1.18 -24.50
CA LEU A 652 -11.02 2.05 -24.48
C LEU A 652 -11.55 2.22 -23.04
N PHE A 653 -11.47 3.45 -22.53
CA PHE A 653 -12.13 3.86 -21.28
C PHE A 653 -13.54 4.37 -21.58
N ALA A 654 -14.53 3.47 -21.55
CA ALA A 654 -15.92 3.78 -21.90
C ALA A 654 -16.69 4.52 -20.78
N GLY A 655 -16.12 4.66 -19.58
CA GLY A 655 -16.80 5.29 -18.44
C GLY A 655 -18.01 4.49 -17.94
N PHE A 656 -18.92 5.14 -17.21
CA PHE A 656 -20.15 4.49 -16.73
C PHE A 656 -21.16 4.34 -17.86
N ARG A 657 -21.78 3.16 -17.97
CA ARG A 657 -22.73 2.81 -19.04
C ARG A 657 -24.09 2.42 -18.45
N PRO A 658 -25.22 2.96 -18.98
CA PRO A 658 -26.55 2.44 -18.67
C PRO A 658 -26.69 0.96 -19.00
N GLU A 659 -27.65 0.26 -18.38
CA GLU A 659 -27.78 -1.19 -18.53
C GLU A 659 -27.91 -1.71 -19.97
N PRO A 660 -28.67 -1.06 -20.90
CA PRO A 660 -28.70 -1.49 -22.30
C PRO A 660 -27.35 -1.36 -23.03
N GLU A 661 -26.57 -0.33 -22.72
CA GLU A 661 -25.22 -0.14 -23.28
C GLU A 661 -24.22 -1.15 -22.67
N PHE A 662 -24.35 -1.42 -21.37
CA PHE A 662 -23.57 -2.45 -20.69
C PHE A 662 -23.85 -3.85 -21.28
N ALA A 663 -25.12 -4.18 -21.49
CA ALA A 663 -25.55 -5.43 -22.11
C ALA A 663 -24.96 -5.56 -23.52
N ALA A 664 -24.99 -4.48 -24.32
CA ALA A 664 -24.38 -4.47 -25.65
C ALA A 664 -22.87 -4.71 -25.60
N LEU A 665 -22.15 -4.09 -24.65
CA LEU A 665 -20.72 -4.31 -24.47
C LEU A 665 -20.39 -5.75 -24.01
N LEU A 666 -21.18 -6.32 -23.11
CA LEU A 666 -21.00 -7.69 -22.65
C LEU A 666 -21.30 -8.68 -23.77
N GLU A 667 -22.41 -8.53 -24.49
CA GLU A 667 -22.87 -9.46 -25.53
C GLU A 667 -22.00 -9.45 -26.79
N ASN A 668 -21.22 -8.40 -27.02
CA ASN A 668 -20.37 -8.29 -28.20
C ASN A 668 -18.87 -8.37 -27.87
N CYS A 669 -18.48 -8.60 -26.61
CA CYS A 669 -17.08 -8.84 -26.28
C CYS A 669 -16.62 -10.23 -26.72
N LEU A 670 -15.31 -10.39 -26.91
CA LEU A 670 -14.67 -11.68 -27.12
C LEU A 670 -14.76 -12.53 -25.84
N ALA A 671 -14.42 -11.93 -24.71
CA ALA A 671 -14.45 -12.53 -23.39
C ALA A 671 -14.48 -11.46 -22.31
N LEU A 672 -14.95 -11.86 -21.12
CA LEU A 672 -14.76 -11.10 -19.90
C LEU A 672 -13.36 -11.39 -19.34
N VAL A 673 -12.59 -10.35 -19.00
CA VAL A 673 -11.35 -10.48 -18.21
C VAL A 673 -11.55 -9.83 -16.85
N PHE A 674 -11.34 -10.58 -15.77
CA PHE A 674 -11.74 -10.16 -14.42
C PHE A 674 -10.64 -10.44 -13.37
N PRO A 675 -9.61 -9.57 -13.29
CA PRO A 675 -8.40 -9.82 -12.50
C PRO A 675 -8.49 -9.32 -11.05
N SER A 676 -9.69 -9.29 -10.47
CA SER A 676 -9.92 -8.83 -9.11
C SER A 676 -9.05 -9.58 -8.09
N LEU A 677 -8.49 -8.85 -7.14
CA LEU A 677 -7.75 -9.41 -6.00
C LEU A 677 -8.69 -9.96 -4.91
N TYR A 678 -9.91 -9.41 -4.83
CA TYR A 678 -10.90 -9.83 -3.85
C TYR A 678 -12.32 -9.61 -4.38
N GLU A 679 -13.19 -10.60 -4.22
CA GLU A 679 -14.62 -10.52 -4.50
C GLU A 679 -15.45 -11.25 -3.44
N GLY A 680 -16.57 -10.65 -3.05
CA GLY A 680 -17.60 -11.32 -2.28
C GLY A 680 -18.45 -12.30 -3.09
N PHE A 681 -18.65 -12.01 -4.38
CA PHE A 681 -19.36 -12.86 -5.33
C PHE A 681 -18.82 -12.75 -6.76
N GLY A 682 -18.71 -11.53 -7.31
CA GLY A 682 -18.29 -11.30 -8.69
C GLY A 682 -19.42 -11.37 -9.72
N MET A 683 -20.48 -10.57 -9.53
CA MET A 683 -21.65 -10.54 -10.44
C MET A 683 -21.32 -10.49 -11.94
N PRO A 684 -20.33 -9.69 -12.42
CA PRO A 684 -20.02 -9.65 -13.85
C PRO A 684 -19.57 -11.00 -14.44
N VAL A 685 -18.97 -11.88 -13.63
CA VAL A 685 -18.61 -13.24 -14.05
C VAL A 685 -19.86 -14.05 -14.37
N LEU A 686 -20.86 -14.01 -13.49
CA LEU A 686 -22.13 -14.71 -13.69
C LEU A 686 -22.91 -14.13 -14.88
N GLU A 687 -22.92 -12.81 -15.04
CA GLU A 687 -23.54 -12.12 -16.18
C GLU A 687 -22.88 -12.55 -17.50
N ALA A 688 -21.54 -12.54 -17.57
CA ALA A 688 -20.82 -13.01 -18.76
C ALA A 688 -21.16 -14.46 -19.11
N MET A 689 -21.20 -15.33 -18.11
CA MET A 689 -21.58 -16.73 -18.28
C MET A 689 -23.01 -16.90 -18.81
N ALA A 690 -23.97 -16.13 -18.29
CA ALA A 690 -25.36 -16.15 -18.74
C ALA A 690 -25.51 -15.73 -20.21
N HIS A 691 -24.73 -14.73 -20.64
CA HIS A 691 -24.67 -14.27 -22.02
C HIS A 691 -23.74 -15.13 -22.91
N GLY A 692 -23.23 -16.25 -22.38
CA GLY A 692 -22.41 -17.19 -23.15
C GLY A 692 -21.06 -16.63 -23.56
N LYS A 693 -20.47 -15.76 -22.74
CA LYS A 693 -19.14 -15.21 -22.95
C LYS A 693 -18.10 -16.01 -22.17
N PRO A 694 -16.97 -16.38 -22.79
CA PRO A 694 -15.84 -16.94 -22.07
C PRO A 694 -15.41 -16.00 -20.95
N VAL A 695 -15.04 -16.57 -19.80
CA VAL A 695 -14.55 -15.83 -18.64
C VAL A 695 -13.09 -16.19 -18.39
N LEU A 696 -12.24 -15.17 -18.36
CA LEU A 696 -10.89 -15.23 -17.83
C LEU A 696 -10.90 -14.50 -16.49
N CYS A 697 -10.72 -15.18 -15.36
CA CYS A 697 -10.81 -14.53 -14.05
C CYS A 697 -9.77 -15.02 -13.05
N SER A 698 -9.62 -14.29 -11.95
CA SER A 698 -8.67 -14.68 -10.92
C SER A 698 -9.11 -15.94 -10.17
N ALA A 699 -8.15 -16.76 -9.74
CA ALA A 699 -8.38 -17.93 -8.88
C ALA A 699 -8.61 -17.54 -7.40
N ALA A 700 -9.11 -16.33 -7.12
CA ALA A 700 -9.14 -15.74 -5.79
C ALA A 700 -10.55 -15.69 -5.20
N THR A 701 -10.66 -15.87 -3.88
CA THR A 701 -11.88 -15.64 -3.09
C THR A 701 -13.10 -16.44 -3.57
N SER A 702 -14.23 -15.78 -3.80
CA SER A 702 -15.49 -16.40 -4.26
C SER A 702 -15.48 -16.76 -5.75
N LEU A 703 -14.53 -16.29 -6.56
CA LEU A 703 -14.59 -16.51 -8.01
C LEU A 703 -14.51 -17.98 -8.44
N PRO A 704 -13.66 -18.85 -7.83
CA PRO A 704 -13.71 -20.28 -8.10
C PRO A 704 -15.04 -20.93 -7.75
N GLU A 705 -15.66 -20.50 -6.65
CA GLU A 705 -17.00 -20.94 -6.23
C GLU A 705 -18.04 -20.54 -7.28
N ILE A 706 -18.00 -19.32 -7.83
CA ILE A 706 -19.02 -18.86 -8.78
C ILE A 706 -18.79 -19.47 -10.16
N ALA A 707 -17.56 -19.44 -10.66
CA ALA A 707 -17.24 -19.84 -12.01
C ALA A 707 -17.14 -21.37 -12.20
N GLY A 708 -16.80 -22.14 -11.17
CA GLY A 708 -16.59 -23.58 -11.29
C GLY A 708 -15.57 -23.92 -12.38
N ASP A 709 -15.88 -24.90 -13.23
CA ASP A 709 -15.03 -25.31 -14.36
C ASP A 709 -15.35 -24.56 -15.68
N ALA A 710 -16.13 -23.48 -15.59
CA ALA A 710 -16.60 -22.67 -16.72
C ALA A 710 -15.77 -21.41 -17.01
N ALA A 711 -14.66 -21.20 -16.28
CA ALA A 711 -13.72 -20.11 -16.52
C ALA A 711 -12.30 -20.62 -16.71
N LEU A 712 -11.46 -19.78 -17.31
CA LEU A 712 -10.02 -19.96 -17.31
C LEU A 712 -9.41 -19.10 -16.21
N PHE A 713 -8.87 -19.76 -15.18
CA PHE A 713 -8.32 -19.09 -14.02
C PHE A 713 -6.85 -18.68 -14.21
N PHE A 714 -6.47 -17.59 -13.57
CA PHE A 714 -5.10 -17.11 -13.46
C PHE A 714 -4.79 -16.56 -12.06
N ASP A 715 -3.50 -16.43 -11.72
CA ASP A 715 -3.06 -15.72 -10.51
C ASP A 715 -3.12 -14.21 -10.76
N PRO A 716 -3.97 -13.44 -10.04
CA PRO A 716 -4.11 -12.01 -10.27
C PRO A 716 -2.87 -11.19 -9.87
N ASN A 717 -1.86 -11.80 -9.25
CA ASN A 717 -0.61 -11.12 -8.89
C ASN A 717 0.48 -11.31 -9.95
N LYS A 718 0.23 -12.11 -11.00
CA LYS A 718 1.21 -12.44 -12.04
C LYS A 718 0.70 -11.98 -13.40
N PRO A 719 1.25 -10.91 -14.00
CA PRO A 719 0.77 -10.42 -15.28
C PRO A 719 1.00 -11.43 -16.42
N ALA A 720 2.03 -12.26 -16.30
CA ALA A 720 2.28 -13.37 -17.23
C ALA A 720 1.13 -14.39 -17.27
N ASP A 721 0.50 -14.70 -16.13
CA ASP A 721 -0.60 -15.67 -16.09
C ASP A 721 -1.86 -15.11 -16.75
N ILE A 722 -2.12 -13.80 -16.58
CA ILE A 722 -3.22 -13.09 -17.27
C ILE A 722 -2.96 -13.06 -18.77
N LYS A 723 -1.73 -12.74 -19.21
CA LYS A 723 -1.35 -12.79 -20.63
C LYS A 723 -1.55 -14.18 -21.20
N ASN A 724 -1.03 -15.22 -20.53
CA ASN A 724 -1.14 -16.60 -20.99
C ASN A 724 -2.61 -17.04 -21.10
N ALA A 725 -3.48 -16.56 -20.21
CA ALA A 725 -4.92 -16.78 -20.30
C ALA A 725 -5.54 -16.18 -21.57
N ILE A 726 -5.16 -14.94 -21.90
CA ILE A 726 -5.59 -14.24 -23.13
C ILE A 726 -5.10 -15.00 -24.37
N GLU A 727 -3.81 -15.32 -24.43
CA GLU A 727 -3.20 -16.02 -25.58
C GLU A 727 -3.80 -17.41 -25.78
N ARG A 728 -4.03 -18.16 -24.71
CA ARG A 728 -4.63 -19.48 -24.80
C ARG A 728 -6.06 -19.44 -25.32
N LEU A 729 -6.84 -18.42 -24.95
CA LEU A 729 -8.18 -18.21 -25.48
C LEU A 729 -8.14 -17.90 -26.98
N LEU A 730 -7.23 -17.02 -27.42
CA LEU A 730 -7.06 -16.65 -28.83
C LEU A 730 -6.56 -17.80 -29.69
N ALA A 731 -5.64 -18.62 -29.17
CA ALA A 731 -5.03 -19.73 -29.89
C ALA A 731 -5.93 -20.96 -30.01
N THR A 732 -7.00 -21.07 -29.21
CA THR A 732 -7.85 -22.26 -29.13
C THR A 732 -9.33 -21.89 -29.25
N PRO A 733 -9.89 -21.76 -30.47
CA PRO A 733 -11.31 -21.43 -30.66
C PRO A 733 -12.28 -22.37 -29.94
N GLU A 734 -11.96 -23.67 -29.88
CA GLU A 734 -12.78 -24.70 -29.21
C GLU A 734 -12.83 -24.47 -27.69
N LEU A 735 -11.79 -23.85 -27.12
CA LEU A 735 -11.78 -23.48 -25.71
C LEU A 735 -12.81 -22.40 -25.43
N ALA A 736 -12.91 -21.37 -26.28
CA ALA A 736 -13.89 -20.31 -26.12
C ALA A 736 -15.33 -20.86 -26.18
N GLU A 737 -15.63 -21.71 -27.17
CA GLU A 737 -16.95 -22.35 -27.29
C GLU A 737 -17.28 -23.23 -26.08
N ARG A 738 -16.30 -24.00 -25.61
CA ARG A 738 -16.45 -24.86 -24.42
C ARG A 738 -16.72 -24.03 -23.17
N LEU A 739 -15.95 -22.96 -22.93
CA LEU A 739 -16.16 -22.07 -21.78
C LEU A 739 -17.51 -21.37 -21.86
N ALA A 740 -17.91 -20.89 -23.04
CA ALA A 740 -19.23 -20.29 -23.26
C ALA A 740 -20.39 -21.26 -22.96
N ARG A 741 -20.27 -22.52 -23.41
CA ARG A 741 -21.28 -23.56 -23.14
C ARG A 741 -21.36 -23.89 -21.66
N LYS A 742 -20.22 -24.20 -21.02
CA LYS A 742 -20.16 -24.46 -19.58
C LYS A 742 -20.63 -23.26 -18.76
N GLY A 743 -20.33 -22.04 -19.20
CA GLY A 743 -20.79 -20.80 -18.58
C GLY A 743 -22.31 -20.73 -18.55
N ARG A 744 -22.99 -20.97 -19.68
CA ARG A 744 -24.46 -20.99 -19.73
C ARG A 744 -25.05 -22.08 -18.83
N GLU A 745 -24.45 -23.28 -18.83
CA GLU A 745 -24.87 -24.39 -17.95
C GLU A 745 -24.71 -23.99 -16.47
N ARG A 746 -23.56 -23.42 -16.09
CA ARG A 746 -23.25 -22.93 -14.75
C ARG A 746 -24.23 -21.83 -14.32
N ALA A 747 -24.43 -20.81 -15.16
CA ALA A 747 -25.30 -19.67 -14.88
C ALA A 747 -26.76 -20.07 -14.70
N ARG A 748 -27.28 -21.03 -15.51
CA ARG A 748 -28.65 -21.56 -15.35
C ARG A 748 -28.86 -22.19 -13.99
N GLY A 749 -27.87 -22.88 -13.45
CA GLY A 749 -27.98 -23.49 -12.13
C GLY A 749 -28.16 -22.47 -11.00
N PHE A 750 -27.69 -21.23 -11.18
CA PHE A 750 -27.91 -20.19 -10.18
C PHE A 750 -29.38 -19.73 -10.13
N GLY A 751 -30.21 -20.01 -11.13
CA GLY A 751 -31.59 -19.52 -11.18
C GLY A 751 -31.67 -18.00 -11.33
N GLY A 752 -32.79 -17.42 -10.90
CA GLY A 752 -33.10 -16.01 -11.04
C GLY A 752 -33.32 -15.28 -9.71
N ALA A 753 -33.68 -14.00 -9.84
CA ALA A 753 -33.91 -13.11 -8.72
C ALA A 753 -35.10 -13.54 -7.85
N GLU A 754 -36.05 -14.28 -8.43
CA GLU A 754 -37.21 -14.86 -7.75
C GLU A 754 -36.80 -15.95 -6.75
N GLU A 755 -35.91 -16.87 -7.14
CA GLU A 755 -35.37 -17.88 -6.22
C GLU A 755 -34.52 -17.27 -5.12
N MET A 756 -33.76 -16.20 -5.44
CA MET A 756 -33.04 -15.42 -4.43
C MET A 756 -34.02 -14.82 -3.41
N ALA A 757 -35.09 -14.17 -3.87
CA ALA A 757 -36.11 -13.62 -2.99
C ALA A 757 -36.79 -14.69 -2.12
N ARG A 758 -37.08 -15.86 -2.67
CA ARG A 758 -37.65 -16.99 -1.91
C ARG A 758 -36.73 -17.43 -0.77
N GLU A 759 -35.43 -17.59 -1.02
CA GLU A 759 -34.48 -17.98 0.03
C GLU A 759 -34.30 -16.87 1.08
N TYR A 760 -34.26 -15.59 0.69
CA TYR A 760 -34.25 -14.51 1.68
C TYR A 760 -35.56 -14.44 2.48
N TRP A 761 -36.71 -14.73 1.87
CA TRP A 761 -38.00 -14.81 2.56
C TRP A 761 -38.02 -15.91 3.61
N GLU A 762 -37.54 -17.11 3.26
CA GLU A 762 -37.42 -18.21 4.19
C GLU A 762 -36.47 -17.89 5.36
N ALA A 763 -35.34 -17.22 5.09
CA ALA A 763 -34.42 -16.74 6.13
C ALA A 763 -35.10 -15.74 7.09
N MET A 764 -35.92 -14.84 6.57
CA MET A 764 -36.70 -13.89 7.38
C MET A 764 -37.81 -14.56 8.19
N ALA A 765 -38.53 -15.50 7.60
CA ALA A 765 -39.71 -16.12 8.21
C ALA A 765 -39.35 -17.17 9.28
N ARG A 766 -38.26 -17.91 9.09
CA ARG A 766 -37.94 -19.10 9.91
C ARG A 766 -36.56 -19.05 10.57
N GLY A 767 -35.72 -18.06 10.24
CA GLY A 767 -34.29 -18.11 10.51
C GLY A 767 -33.59 -19.16 9.65
N MET A 768 -32.26 -19.17 9.67
CA MET A 768 -31.51 -20.23 8.98
C MET A 768 -31.43 -21.50 9.83
N LYS A 769 -31.67 -22.66 9.21
CA LYS A 769 -31.42 -23.98 9.85
C LYS A 769 -29.99 -24.42 9.55
N THR A 770 -29.38 -25.21 10.42
CA THR A 770 -28.08 -25.85 10.14
C THR A 770 -28.14 -26.63 8.82
N GLY A 771 -27.19 -26.38 7.92
CA GLY A 771 -27.17 -26.97 6.57
C GLY A 771 -27.88 -26.15 5.49
N TRP A 772 -28.34 -24.93 5.80
CA TRP A 772 -28.75 -23.95 4.79
C TRP A 772 -27.57 -23.47 3.96
N GLY A 773 -27.33 -24.15 2.84
CA GLY A 773 -26.38 -23.76 1.81
C GLY A 773 -26.90 -24.27 0.48
N GLY A 774 -27.19 -23.34 -0.43
CA GLY A 774 -27.68 -23.50 -1.81
C GLY A 774 -28.15 -24.91 -2.20
N GLY A 775 -29.47 -25.09 -2.33
CA GLY A 775 -30.00 -26.30 -2.94
C GLY A 775 -29.33 -26.59 -4.28
N GLY A 776 -28.64 -27.74 -4.35
CA GLY A 776 -28.24 -28.42 -5.59
C GLY A 776 -26.97 -27.90 -6.26
N PHE A 777 -25.81 -28.12 -5.65
CA PHE A 777 -24.52 -28.19 -6.37
C PHE A 777 -23.54 -29.11 -5.64
N ASP A 778 -23.64 -30.41 -5.93
CA ASP A 778 -22.51 -31.35 -5.87
C ASP A 778 -21.93 -31.48 -7.28
#